data_AF-A0A9J7XAL5-F1
#
_entry.id   AF-A0A9J7XAL5-F1
#
_cell.length_a   1.000
_cell.length_b   1.000
_cell.length_c   1.000
_cell.angle_alpha   90.00
_cell.angle_beta   90.00
_cell.angle_gamma   90.00
#
_symmetry.space_group_name_H-M   'P 1'
#
loop_
_entity.id
_entity.type
_entity.pdbx_description
1 polymer ?
#
loop_
_entity_poly.entity_id
_entity_poly.type
_entity_poly.pdbx_seq_one_letter_code
_entity_poly.pdbx_strand_id
1 'polypeptide(L)'
;MIVTLSETLDFRDFVLLDAHNSETAFLDNLKKRFTEDLIYTYIGTLLISVNPYKELDIYTKKQMDLYMGVNFFELPPHIYALADNVYHTMLSEANNNFILISGESGAGKTEASKKILQYYAVSCPSSTLLDTVRDRMLMSNPVLEAFGNAKTMKNDNSSRFGKYMDIQFDCQGDAVGGHILSYLLEKSRVVHQNHGERNFHIFYQLVEGGEEDLLRHLGLEKDTKRYKSHSPGECSNVSSINDKNDWKTVKNALSVIDFDANDIEHLFGIIASVLHLGNVHFDGDTKGYATLNTNAALRWVSKVLSPFTVDHAIYARDALAKAIYGRAFTWLVNRINESLENKDSGRKTVIGLLDIYGFEVFSVNSFEQFCINYCNEKLQQLFIQLTLKAEQEEYEAEGIGWEPVQFFNNKIICDLVEEKHRGIISVLDEECMRPGDATDLTFLDKLEEKMGNHPHFVTYKLADKKTRKSLERGDFRLLHYAGEVTYCVVGKRRRKNTSQMSVNLRNMFSGFQNLLFYMIYSFSIGFIDKNNDLLYKNIKDVSALGVATQFKNSLLRLTEILTAKEAWYVRCLKSNDNKQPGKFDEVLVRHQVKYLGLMEHLRVRRAGFAYRRRYEVFLKRYKALCPATWPHWKGVPSDGVEKLVQHLGYQPDEYKMGKTKIFIRYARTLFATEDAFEISTKIETCWRGVQARKERDRRAWAVKIIKQLVIIS
;
A
#
# COMPACT_ATOMS: atom_id res chain seq x y z
N MET A 1 2.65 -11.61 39.29
CA MET A 1 1.63 -12.67 39.18
C MET A 1 1.80 -13.30 37.82
N ILE A 2 2.37 -14.51 37.80
CA ILE A 2 2.58 -15.30 36.59
C ILE A 2 1.22 -15.97 36.30
N VAL A 3 0.49 -15.45 35.31
CA VAL A 3 -0.71 -16.13 34.83
C VAL A 3 -0.23 -17.29 33.97
N THR A 4 -0.42 -18.49 34.48
CA THR A 4 -0.22 -19.76 33.78
C THR A 4 -1.06 -19.79 32.50
N LEU A 5 -0.40 -19.98 31.36
CA LEU A 5 -0.93 -20.08 29.99
C LEU A 5 -1.89 -21.28 29.75
N SER A 6 -2.47 -21.87 30.79
CA SER A 6 -3.14 -23.17 30.70
C SER A 6 -4.67 -23.18 30.86
N GLU A 7 -5.36 -22.05 31.04
CA GLU A 7 -6.83 -22.08 31.30
C GLU A 7 -7.70 -21.06 30.53
N THR A 8 -7.20 -20.41 29.49
CA THR A 8 -8.07 -19.66 28.56
C THR A 8 -7.82 -20.11 27.13
N LEU A 9 -8.85 -20.69 26.50
CA LEU A 9 -9.00 -20.91 25.05
C LEU A 9 -8.95 -19.56 24.27
N ASP A 10 -7.85 -18.83 24.38
CA ASP A 10 -7.56 -17.59 23.67
C ASP A 10 -6.18 -17.71 23.02
N PHE A 11 -6.15 -18.14 21.76
CA PHE A 11 -4.89 -18.28 21.02
C PHE A 11 -4.49 -16.93 20.42
N ARG A 12 -3.42 -16.35 20.98
CA ARG A 12 -2.79 -15.10 20.51
C ARG A 12 -2.08 -15.26 19.16
N ASP A 13 -1.58 -16.46 18.88
CA ASP A 13 -1.00 -16.85 17.59
C ASP A 13 -1.72 -18.12 17.09
N PHE A 14 -2.25 -18.05 15.87
CA PHE A 14 -2.94 -19.16 15.24
C PHE A 14 -2.05 -20.36 14.97
N VAL A 15 -0.72 -20.20 14.91
CA VAL A 15 0.21 -21.33 14.76
C VAL A 15 0.02 -22.36 15.89
N LEU A 16 -0.39 -21.89 17.07
CA LEU A 16 -0.63 -22.70 18.27
C LEU A 16 -2.02 -23.36 18.30
N LEU A 17 -2.89 -23.09 17.33
CA LEU A 17 -4.26 -23.63 17.30
C LEU A 17 -4.26 -25.13 16.98
N ASP A 18 -4.63 -26.01 17.91
CA ASP A 18 -4.58 -27.47 17.67
C ASP A 18 -5.42 -27.93 16.47
N ALA A 19 -6.63 -27.38 16.30
CA ALA A 19 -7.53 -27.61 15.18
C ALA A 19 -7.22 -26.73 13.94
N HIS A 20 -5.95 -26.51 13.62
CA HIS A 20 -5.45 -25.65 12.52
C HIS A 20 -6.00 -25.94 11.12
N ASN A 21 -6.47 -27.16 10.85
CA ASN A 21 -7.09 -27.51 9.56
C ASN A 21 -8.55 -27.11 9.47
N SER A 22 -9.18 -26.79 10.61
CA SER A 22 -10.59 -26.40 10.65
C SER A 22 -10.75 -24.90 10.48
N GLU A 23 -11.37 -24.49 9.37
CA GLU A 23 -11.78 -23.11 9.13
C GLU A 23 -12.75 -22.60 10.20
N THR A 24 -13.58 -23.48 10.77
CA THR A 24 -14.53 -23.09 11.83
C THR A 24 -13.80 -22.67 13.11
N ALA A 25 -12.79 -23.44 13.54
CA ALA A 25 -12.01 -23.12 14.74
C ALA A 25 -11.26 -21.79 14.59
N PHE A 26 -10.76 -21.50 13.39
CA PHE A 26 -10.12 -20.23 13.08
C PHE A 26 -11.09 -19.04 13.23
N LEU A 27 -12.30 -19.17 12.68
CA LEU A 27 -13.34 -18.14 12.76
C LEU A 27 -13.88 -17.95 14.18
N ASP A 28 -14.08 -19.04 14.91
CA ASP A 28 -14.56 -19.00 16.30
C ASP A 28 -13.56 -18.26 17.21
N ASN A 29 -12.25 -18.49 17.03
CA ASN A 29 -11.22 -17.76 17.76
C ASN A 29 -11.21 -16.25 17.41
N LEU A 30 -11.30 -15.90 16.11
CA LEU A 30 -11.41 -14.49 15.70
C LEU A 30 -12.65 -13.81 16.30
N LYS A 31 -13.79 -14.50 16.29
CA LYS A 31 -15.07 -13.98 16.81
C LYS A 31 -15.01 -13.79 18.32
N LYS A 32 -14.44 -14.73 19.06
CA LYS A 32 -14.27 -14.65 20.51
C LYS A 32 -13.38 -13.46 20.89
N ARG A 33 -12.19 -13.35 20.27
CA ARG A 33 -11.26 -12.23 20.48
C ARG A 33 -11.89 -10.88 20.14
N PHE A 34 -12.61 -10.80 19.03
CA PHE A 34 -13.32 -9.58 18.63
C PHE A 34 -14.39 -9.16 19.63
N THR A 35 -15.07 -10.13 20.27
CA THR A 35 -16.09 -9.85 21.30
C THR A 35 -15.46 -9.25 22.58
N GLU A 36 -14.20 -9.56 22.84
CA GLU A 36 -13.41 -9.03 23.97
C GLU A 36 -12.59 -7.77 23.58
N ASP A 37 -12.90 -7.12 22.45
CA ASP A 37 -12.17 -5.97 21.89
C ASP A 37 -10.68 -6.24 21.57
N LEU A 38 -10.30 -7.51 21.44
CA LEU A 38 -8.98 -7.95 21.00
C LEU A 38 -8.95 -8.08 19.47
N ILE A 39 -8.63 -6.99 18.78
CA ILE A 39 -8.69 -6.90 17.32
C ILE A 39 -7.49 -7.46 16.56
N TYR A 40 -6.39 -7.71 17.28
CA TYR A 40 -5.11 -8.15 16.70
C TYR A 40 -4.83 -9.62 17.04
N THR A 41 -4.36 -10.38 16.05
CA THR A 41 -3.97 -11.80 16.23
C THR A 41 -2.81 -12.16 15.30
N TYR A 42 -1.87 -12.99 15.74
CA TYR A 42 -0.73 -13.41 14.91
C TYR A 42 -1.01 -14.67 14.08
N ILE A 43 -0.33 -14.77 12.93
CA ILE A 43 0.02 -16.03 12.27
C ILE A 43 1.55 -16.00 12.06
N GLY A 44 2.31 -16.47 13.05
CA GLY A 44 3.77 -16.30 13.05
C GLY A 44 4.15 -14.82 13.00
N THR A 45 4.84 -14.37 11.96
CA THR A 45 5.23 -12.95 11.78
C THR A 45 4.17 -12.08 11.09
N LEU A 46 3.07 -12.67 10.61
CA LEU A 46 1.95 -11.95 9.99
C LEU A 46 0.97 -11.49 11.07
N LEU A 47 0.51 -10.24 10.97
CA LEU A 47 -0.49 -9.68 11.88
C LEU A 47 -1.86 -9.59 11.19
N ILE A 48 -2.89 -10.15 11.82
CA ILE A 48 -4.30 -9.94 11.45
C ILE A 48 -4.85 -8.78 12.26
N SER A 49 -5.59 -7.89 11.60
CA SER A 49 -6.27 -6.74 12.19
C SER A 49 -7.74 -6.76 11.81
N VAL A 50 -8.66 -6.95 12.77
CA VAL A 50 -10.11 -6.92 12.52
C VAL A 50 -10.66 -5.52 12.84
N ASN A 51 -11.34 -4.86 11.90
CA ASN A 51 -11.83 -3.50 12.12
C ASN A 51 -12.96 -3.46 13.18
N PRO A 52 -12.77 -2.76 14.33
CA PRO A 52 -13.79 -2.65 15.36
C PRO A 52 -14.91 -1.64 15.05
N TYR A 53 -14.72 -0.74 14.08
CA TYR A 53 -15.61 0.40 13.79
C TYR A 53 -15.92 1.29 15.02
N LYS A 54 -15.03 1.28 16.02
CA LYS A 54 -15.01 2.18 17.18
C LYS A 54 -13.57 2.47 17.57
N GLU A 55 -13.36 3.57 18.27
CA GLU A 55 -12.05 3.86 18.87
C GLU A 55 -11.82 2.95 20.08
N LEU A 56 -10.61 2.43 20.19
CA LEU A 56 -10.15 1.59 21.28
C LEU A 56 -8.96 2.29 21.97
N ASP A 57 -8.90 2.22 23.29
CA ASP A 57 -7.84 2.84 24.12
C ASP A 57 -6.49 2.08 24.08
N ILE A 58 -6.18 1.44 22.95
CA ILE A 58 -4.95 0.65 22.74
C ILE A 58 -3.84 1.44 22.04
N TYR A 59 -4.13 2.64 21.53
CA TYR A 59 -3.20 3.48 20.77
C TYR A 59 -2.64 4.66 21.58
N THR A 60 -2.53 4.50 22.90
CA THR A 60 -2.01 5.55 23.79
C THR A 60 -0.48 5.54 23.81
N LYS A 61 0.13 6.68 24.19
CA LYS A 61 1.59 6.77 24.35
C LYS A 61 2.13 5.72 25.35
N LYS A 62 1.38 5.44 26.41
CA LYS A 62 1.73 4.39 27.39
C LYS A 62 1.85 3.01 26.75
N GLN A 63 0.98 2.70 25.78
CA GLN A 63 1.07 1.45 25.03
C GLN A 63 2.28 1.46 24.10
N MET A 64 2.59 2.58 23.42
CA MET A 64 3.81 2.68 22.61
C MET A 64 5.06 2.41 23.45
N ASP A 65 5.17 3.02 24.63
CA ASP A 65 6.29 2.83 25.56
C ASP A 65 6.39 1.37 26.07
N LEU A 66 5.26 0.68 26.21
CA LEU A 66 5.22 -0.73 26.63
C LEU A 66 5.80 -1.66 25.56
N TYR A 67 5.54 -1.39 24.28
CA TYR A 67 5.98 -2.24 23.17
C TYR A 67 7.37 -1.91 22.64
N MET A 68 8.00 -0.83 23.12
CA MET A 68 9.29 -0.34 22.64
C MET A 68 10.45 -1.18 23.15
N GLY A 69 11.23 -1.75 22.21
CA GLY A 69 12.39 -2.58 22.55
C GLY A 69 12.02 -3.91 23.20
N VAL A 70 10.78 -4.37 23.01
CA VAL A 70 10.27 -5.63 23.56
C VAL A 70 10.17 -6.67 22.45
N ASN A 71 10.52 -7.91 22.77
CA ASN A 71 10.47 -8.99 21.79
C ASN A 71 9.02 -9.26 21.32
N PHE A 72 8.87 -9.55 20.02
CA PHE A 72 7.59 -9.62 19.31
C PHE A 72 6.52 -10.55 19.93
N PHE A 73 6.91 -11.60 20.66
CA PHE A 73 5.99 -12.58 21.23
C PHE A 73 5.86 -12.53 22.76
N GLU A 74 6.58 -11.63 23.44
CA GLU A 74 6.46 -11.47 24.90
C GLU A 74 5.14 -10.80 25.28
N LEU A 75 4.73 -9.83 24.46
CA LEU A 75 3.52 -9.05 24.67
C LEU A 75 2.35 -9.58 23.82
N PRO A 76 1.11 -9.24 24.20
CA PRO A 76 -0.06 -9.63 23.41
C PRO A 76 -0.01 -9.02 22.00
N PRO A 77 -0.67 -9.64 21.01
CA PRO A 77 -0.60 -9.19 19.63
C PRO A 77 -1.00 -7.73 19.45
N HIS A 78 -0.13 -6.96 18.82
CA HIS A 78 -0.38 -5.55 18.55
C HIS A 78 0.38 -5.07 17.32
N ILE A 79 -0.13 -4.01 16.68
CA ILE A 79 0.53 -3.40 15.52
C ILE A 79 1.88 -2.75 15.88
N TYR A 80 2.03 -2.27 17.11
CA TYR A 80 3.28 -1.69 17.61
C TYR A 80 4.38 -2.73 17.76
N ALA A 81 4.07 -3.95 18.22
CA ALA A 81 5.04 -5.03 18.23
C ALA A 81 5.60 -5.32 16.83
N LEU A 82 4.75 -5.29 15.79
CA LEU A 82 5.20 -5.44 14.40
C LEU A 82 6.08 -4.29 13.94
N ALA A 83 5.67 -3.05 14.22
CA ALA A 83 6.47 -1.88 13.86
C ALA A 83 7.86 -1.91 14.53
N ASP A 84 7.91 -2.22 15.82
CA ASP A 84 9.13 -2.33 16.63
C ASP A 84 10.07 -3.41 16.10
N ASN A 85 9.53 -4.60 15.84
CA ASN A 85 10.33 -5.72 15.33
C ASN A 85 10.92 -5.42 13.96
N VAL A 86 10.16 -4.81 13.05
CA VAL A 86 10.65 -4.37 11.72
C VAL A 86 11.81 -3.37 11.88
N TYR A 87 11.67 -2.42 12.80
CA TYR A 87 12.69 -1.41 13.09
C TYR A 87 13.98 -2.05 13.66
N HIS A 88 13.86 -2.95 14.63
CA HIS A 88 15.01 -3.66 15.18
C HIS A 88 15.68 -4.61 14.20
N THR A 89 14.92 -5.31 13.34
CA THR A 89 15.48 -6.13 12.25
C THR A 89 16.25 -5.25 11.26
N MET A 90 15.71 -4.10 10.88
CA MET A 90 16.43 -3.15 10.02
C MET A 90 17.75 -2.71 10.64
N LEU A 91 17.78 -2.33 11.92
CA LEU A 91 19.00 -1.88 12.60
C LEU A 91 20.05 -2.99 12.76
N SER A 92 19.61 -4.18 13.15
CA SER A 92 20.51 -5.31 13.42
C SER A 92 21.09 -5.92 12.15
N GLU A 93 20.31 -5.96 11.06
CA GLU A 93 20.71 -6.60 9.80
C GLU A 93 21.19 -5.61 8.74
N ALA A 94 20.97 -4.31 8.94
CA ALA A 94 21.24 -3.24 7.96
C ALA A 94 20.60 -3.51 6.58
N ASN A 95 19.43 -4.16 6.58
CA ASN A 95 18.66 -4.54 5.40
C ASN A 95 17.42 -3.65 5.23
N ASN A 96 17.00 -3.46 3.98
CA ASN A 96 15.78 -2.72 3.67
C ASN A 96 14.56 -3.60 3.89
N ASN A 97 13.56 -3.06 4.57
CA ASN A 97 12.33 -3.76 4.93
C ASN A 97 11.12 -3.06 4.30
N PHE A 98 10.00 -3.76 4.16
CA PHE A 98 8.71 -3.14 3.88
C PHE A 98 7.57 -3.85 4.60
N ILE A 99 6.53 -3.10 4.93
CA ILE A 99 5.29 -3.59 5.51
C ILE A 99 4.19 -3.46 4.45
N LEU A 100 3.63 -4.60 4.04
CA LEU A 100 2.48 -4.68 3.15
C LEU A 100 1.19 -4.75 3.96
N ILE A 101 0.35 -3.73 3.82
CA ILE A 101 -0.98 -3.68 4.43
C ILE A 101 -2.02 -4.01 3.37
N SER A 102 -2.77 -5.08 3.56
CA SER A 102 -3.75 -5.57 2.58
C SER A 102 -5.07 -5.97 3.23
N GLY A 103 -6.14 -6.01 2.44
CA GLY A 103 -7.50 -6.24 2.92
C GLY A 103 -8.53 -5.51 2.08
N GLU A 104 -9.81 -5.83 2.24
CA GLU A 104 -10.92 -5.20 1.52
C GLU A 104 -11.04 -3.69 1.81
N SER A 105 -11.72 -2.96 0.92
CA SER A 105 -12.01 -1.53 1.16
C SER A 105 -12.86 -1.36 2.44
N GLY A 106 -12.42 -0.50 3.36
CA GLY A 106 -13.03 -0.31 4.68
C GLY A 106 -12.49 -1.23 5.79
N ALA A 107 -11.52 -2.11 5.51
CA ALA A 107 -10.95 -3.01 6.52
C ALA A 107 -10.00 -2.32 7.55
N GLY A 108 -9.69 -1.03 7.38
CA GLY A 108 -8.80 -0.29 8.29
C GLY A 108 -7.32 -0.21 7.87
N LYS A 109 -7.00 -0.45 6.58
CA LYS A 109 -5.61 -0.40 6.06
C LYS A 109 -4.92 0.95 6.30
N THR A 110 -5.59 2.04 5.95
CA THR A 110 -5.05 3.40 6.11
C THR A 110 -4.87 3.76 7.58
N GLU A 111 -5.77 3.31 8.46
CA GLU A 111 -5.60 3.49 9.91
C GLU A 111 -4.41 2.68 10.44
N ALA A 112 -4.24 1.43 10.01
CA ALA A 112 -3.06 0.63 10.35
C ALA A 112 -1.74 1.33 9.90
N SER A 113 -1.71 1.88 8.69
CA SER A 113 -0.57 2.66 8.18
C SER A 113 -0.28 3.88 9.06
N LYS A 114 -1.32 4.64 9.45
CA LYS A 114 -1.19 5.78 10.36
C LYS A 114 -0.64 5.38 11.72
N LYS A 115 -1.12 4.28 12.30
CA LYS A 115 -0.65 3.80 13.62
C LYS A 115 0.82 3.38 13.57
N ILE A 116 1.28 2.75 12.50
CA ILE A 116 2.70 2.41 12.31
C ILE A 116 3.55 3.68 12.20
N LEU A 117 3.12 4.66 11.40
CA LEU A 117 3.82 5.95 11.29
C LEU A 117 3.87 6.70 12.63
N GLN A 118 2.77 6.71 13.39
CA GLN A 118 2.71 7.30 14.73
C GLN A 118 3.64 6.59 15.72
N TYR A 119 3.82 5.28 15.59
CA TYR A 119 4.76 4.52 16.41
C TYR A 119 6.21 4.96 16.11
N TYR A 120 6.62 4.95 14.84
CA TYR A 120 7.95 5.41 14.45
C TYR A 120 8.22 6.87 14.81
N ALA A 121 7.20 7.71 14.77
CA ALA A 121 7.27 9.09 15.21
C ALA A 121 7.68 9.24 16.70
N VAL A 122 7.34 8.27 17.55
CA VAL A 122 7.64 8.29 18.99
C VAL A 122 8.87 7.43 19.34
N SER A 123 9.09 6.33 18.63
CA SER A 123 10.13 5.35 18.95
C SER A 123 11.53 5.72 18.43
N CYS A 124 11.63 6.55 17.39
CA CYS A 124 12.93 6.93 16.84
C CYS A 124 13.64 7.94 17.74
N PRO A 125 14.99 7.89 17.87
CA PRO A 125 15.73 8.87 18.65
C PRO A 125 15.51 10.29 18.08
N SER A 126 15.34 11.28 18.97
CA SER A 126 14.98 12.64 18.58
C SER A 126 16.22 13.54 18.54
N SER A 127 16.44 14.16 17.38
CA SER A 127 17.28 15.34 17.19
C SER A 127 16.42 16.45 16.57
N THR A 128 16.80 17.71 16.75
CA THR A 128 15.97 18.89 16.38
C THR A 128 15.62 18.98 14.89
N LEU A 129 16.39 18.36 14.00
CA LEU A 129 16.07 18.31 12.56
C LEU A 129 14.92 17.33 12.26
N LEU A 130 14.76 16.31 13.12
CA LEU A 130 13.95 15.11 12.89
C LEU A 130 12.47 15.31 13.23
N ASP A 131 12.14 16.19 14.18
CA ASP A 131 10.74 16.56 14.44
C ASP A 131 10.08 17.13 13.18
N THR A 132 10.83 17.86 12.35
CA THR A 132 10.35 18.44 11.09
C THR A 132 10.00 17.38 10.04
N VAL A 133 10.90 16.42 9.77
CA VAL A 133 10.65 15.37 8.75
C VAL A 133 9.49 14.48 9.20
N ARG A 134 9.46 14.09 10.48
CA ARG A 134 8.39 13.30 11.08
C ARG A 134 7.03 13.98 10.95
N ASP A 135 6.94 15.24 11.36
CA ASP A 135 5.69 15.99 11.33
C ASP A 135 5.24 16.20 9.89
N ARG A 136 6.15 16.46 8.95
CA ARG A 136 5.86 16.50 7.50
C ARG A 136 5.30 15.18 6.97
N MET A 137 5.89 14.04 7.34
CA MET A 137 5.40 12.72 6.91
C MET A 137 3.98 12.45 7.43
N LEU A 138 3.71 12.75 8.71
CA LEU A 138 2.38 12.59 9.29
C LEU A 138 1.36 13.54 8.68
N MET A 139 1.73 14.81 8.49
CA MET A 139 0.86 15.85 7.92
C MET A 139 0.65 15.69 6.41
N SER A 140 1.51 14.97 5.70
CA SER A 140 1.28 14.64 4.29
C SER A 140 0.01 13.80 4.07
N ASN A 141 -0.39 12.98 5.05
CA ASN A 141 -1.55 12.10 4.92
C ASN A 141 -2.87 12.87 4.74
N PRO A 142 -3.26 13.84 5.59
CA PRO A 142 -4.45 14.67 5.35
C PRO A 142 -4.52 15.28 3.95
N VAL A 143 -3.39 15.77 3.42
CA VAL A 143 -3.32 16.37 2.08
C VAL A 143 -3.54 15.29 1.01
N LEU A 144 -2.83 14.17 1.10
CA LEU A 144 -3.01 13.07 0.14
C LEU A 144 -4.41 12.46 0.20
N GLU A 145 -5.04 12.38 1.38
CA GLU A 145 -6.41 11.93 1.53
C GLU A 145 -7.41 12.92 0.92
N ALA A 146 -7.21 14.23 1.08
CA ALA A 146 -8.07 15.23 0.47
C ALA A 146 -8.11 15.11 -1.06
N PHE A 147 -6.94 14.95 -1.69
CA PHE A 147 -6.82 14.88 -3.15
C PHE A 147 -6.95 13.47 -3.74
N GLY A 148 -6.76 12.42 -2.93
CA GLY A 148 -6.69 11.04 -3.39
C GLY A 148 -7.80 10.14 -2.89
N ASN A 149 -8.58 10.56 -1.89
CA ASN A 149 -9.67 9.77 -1.33
C ASN A 149 -11.04 10.31 -1.72
N ALA A 150 -12.00 9.39 -1.76
CA ALA A 150 -13.38 9.70 -2.03
C ALA A 150 -14.31 8.74 -1.28
N LYS A 151 -15.58 9.15 -1.14
CA LYS A 151 -16.64 8.32 -0.59
C LYS A 151 -17.17 7.36 -1.66
N THR A 152 -17.12 6.07 -1.40
CA THR A 152 -17.74 5.01 -2.20
C THR A 152 -18.94 4.42 -1.44
N MET A 153 -19.66 3.49 -2.08
CA MET A 153 -20.76 2.78 -1.42
C MET A 153 -20.30 1.94 -0.21
N LYS A 154 -19.04 1.48 -0.21
CA LYS A 154 -18.50 0.59 0.84
C LYS A 154 -17.71 1.34 1.92
N ASN A 155 -17.08 2.46 1.59
CA ASN A 155 -16.19 3.17 2.49
C ASN A 155 -16.33 4.69 2.29
N ASP A 156 -16.51 5.43 3.38
CA ASP A 156 -16.71 6.88 3.32
C ASP A 156 -15.41 7.62 3.01
N ASN A 157 -14.27 7.05 3.41
CA ASN A 157 -12.94 7.57 3.13
C ASN A 157 -12.09 6.50 2.43
N SER A 158 -12.36 6.27 1.14
CA SER A 158 -11.67 5.25 0.35
C SER A 158 -10.52 5.87 -0.44
N SER A 159 -9.30 5.38 -0.22
CA SER A 159 -8.14 5.69 -1.07
C SER A 159 -8.39 5.24 -2.50
N ARG A 160 -8.29 6.16 -3.47
CA ARG A 160 -8.46 5.92 -4.91
C ARG A 160 -7.13 6.03 -5.67
N PHE A 161 -6.03 5.81 -4.94
CA PHE A 161 -4.67 5.67 -5.43
C PHE A 161 -3.92 4.70 -4.48
N GLY A 162 -2.89 4.04 -4.98
CA GLY A 162 -1.95 3.28 -4.16
C GLY A 162 -0.85 4.20 -3.64
N LYS A 163 -0.51 4.07 -2.36
CA LYS A 163 0.51 4.87 -1.69
C LYS A 163 1.62 3.95 -1.18
N TYR A 164 2.82 4.17 -1.67
CA TYR A 164 4.02 3.57 -1.09
C TYR A 164 4.87 4.68 -0.47
N MET A 165 5.24 4.52 0.80
CA MET A 165 6.00 5.51 1.56
C MET A 165 7.26 4.86 2.10
N ASP A 166 8.41 5.24 1.58
CA ASP A 166 9.71 4.87 2.11
C ASP A 166 10.10 5.85 3.22
N ILE A 167 10.44 5.32 4.38
CA ILE A 167 11.05 6.05 5.50
C ILE A 167 12.54 5.69 5.50
N GLN A 168 13.41 6.70 5.42
CA GLN A 168 14.85 6.53 5.35
C GLN A 168 15.46 6.71 6.74
N PHE A 169 16.31 5.76 7.14
CA PHE A 169 17.00 5.76 8.41
C PHE A 169 18.52 5.82 8.20
N ASP A 170 19.22 6.51 9.09
CA ASP A 170 20.68 6.50 9.13
C ASP A 170 21.23 5.28 9.90
N CYS A 171 22.55 5.24 10.10
CA CYS A 171 23.20 4.15 10.82
C CYS A 171 22.99 4.19 12.34
N GLN A 172 22.47 5.28 12.90
CA GLN A 172 22.12 5.42 14.31
C GLN A 172 20.67 5.01 14.57
N GLY A 173 19.86 4.91 13.51
CA GLY A 173 18.44 4.57 13.56
C GLY A 173 17.52 5.79 13.50
N ASP A 174 18.06 6.95 13.15
CA ASP A 174 17.29 8.19 13.06
C ASP A 174 16.57 8.30 11.72
N ALA A 175 15.31 8.75 11.75
CA ALA A 175 14.48 8.92 10.55
C ALA A 175 14.86 10.21 9.78
N VAL A 176 15.85 10.10 8.90
CA VAL A 176 16.48 11.26 8.26
C VAL A 176 15.76 11.79 7.01
N GLY A 177 14.83 11.04 6.43
CA GLY A 177 14.13 11.46 5.20
C GLY A 177 13.02 10.50 4.79
N GLY A 178 12.33 10.82 3.70
CA GLY A 178 11.27 9.97 3.18
C GLY A 178 11.01 10.16 1.69
N HIS A 179 10.30 9.20 1.09
CA HIS A 179 9.88 9.28 -0.30
C HIS A 179 8.52 8.61 -0.49
N ILE A 180 7.60 9.30 -1.15
CA ILE A 180 6.25 8.86 -1.43
C ILE A 180 6.10 8.58 -2.93
N LEU A 181 5.74 7.35 -3.26
CA LEU A 181 5.36 6.92 -4.59
C LEU A 181 3.84 6.74 -4.64
N SER A 182 3.19 7.49 -5.54
CA SER A 182 1.76 7.36 -5.81
C SER A 182 1.51 6.53 -7.07
N TYR A 183 0.56 5.61 -7.01
CA TYR A 183 0.20 4.72 -8.11
C TYR A 183 -1.30 4.82 -8.43
N LEU A 184 -1.65 4.82 -9.71
CA LEU A 184 -3.03 4.69 -10.21
C LEU A 184 -4.06 5.56 -9.49
N LEU A 185 -3.94 6.88 -9.63
CA LEU A 185 -5.04 7.77 -9.28
C LEU A 185 -6.24 7.50 -10.19
N GLU A 186 -7.42 7.30 -9.61
CA GLU A 186 -8.68 7.10 -10.32
C GLU A 186 -9.18 8.41 -10.98
N LYS A 187 -8.50 8.84 -12.06
CA LYS A 187 -8.77 10.13 -12.73
C LYS A 187 -10.22 10.25 -13.22
N SER A 188 -10.85 9.15 -13.63
CA SER A 188 -12.24 9.15 -14.11
C SER A 188 -13.23 9.70 -13.07
N ARG A 189 -12.93 9.51 -11.78
CA ARG A 189 -13.73 10.05 -10.67
C ARG A 189 -13.88 11.57 -10.70
N VAL A 190 -12.94 12.30 -11.32
CA VAL A 190 -13.02 13.77 -11.42
C VAL A 190 -14.25 14.22 -12.20
N VAL A 191 -14.65 13.47 -13.24
CA VAL A 191 -15.72 13.86 -14.16
C VAL A 191 -16.98 13.00 -14.02
N HIS A 192 -16.85 11.81 -13.43
CA HIS A 192 -17.94 10.85 -13.33
C HIS A 192 -17.90 10.08 -12.01
N GLN A 193 -19.05 9.97 -11.35
CA GLN A 193 -19.23 9.17 -10.13
C GLN A 193 -20.51 8.36 -10.24
N ASN A 194 -20.51 7.18 -9.63
CA ASN A 194 -21.70 6.34 -9.53
C ASN A 194 -22.71 6.95 -8.53
N HIS A 195 -23.97 6.54 -8.64
CA HIS A 195 -25.02 6.95 -7.69
C HIS A 195 -24.62 6.57 -6.25
N GLY A 196 -24.75 7.51 -5.31
CA GLY A 196 -24.38 7.34 -3.91
C GLY A 196 -22.91 7.60 -3.57
N GLU A 197 -22.04 7.80 -4.56
CA GLU A 197 -20.62 8.10 -4.38
C GLU A 197 -20.31 9.61 -4.48
N ARG A 198 -19.15 10.01 -3.93
CA ARG A 198 -18.60 11.36 -4.08
C ARG A 198 -17.42 11.38 -5.04
N ASN A 199 -17.17 12.57 -5.56
CA ASN A 199 -15.85 13.00 -6.06
C ASN A 199 -14.81 13.07 -4.92
N PHE A 200 -13.56 13.45 -5.23
CA PHE A 200 -12.50 13.62 -4.23
C PHE A 200 -12.88 14.66 -3.15
N HIS A 201 -12.42 14.43 -1.92
CA HIS A 201 -12.84 15.23 -0.76
C HIS A 201 -12.43 16.71 -0.88
N ILE A 202 -11.28 17.01 -1.50
CA ILE A 202 -10.74 18.38 -1.64
C ILE A 202 -11.74 19.37 -2.24
N PHE A 203 -12.58 18.91 -3.18
CA PHE A 203 -13.57 19.79 -3.79
C PHE A 203 -14.67 20.22 -2.81
N TYR A 204 -15.15 19.30 -1.97
CA TYR A 204 -16.15 19.60 -0.94
C TYR A 204 -15.56 20.42 0.19
N GLN A 205 -14.34 20.07 0.62
CA GLN A 205 -13.58 20.80 1.64
C GLN A 205 -13.32 22.25 1.21
N LEU A 206 -12.95 22.50 -0.06
CA LEU A 206 -12.75 23.84 -0.59
C LEU A 206 -14.06 24.64 -0.63
N VAL A 207 -15.15 24.07 -1.16
CA VAL A 207 -16.44 24.79 -1.32
C VAL A 207 -17.10 25.08 0.04
N GLU A 208 -17.12 24.12 0.97
CA GLU A 208 -17.77 24.27 2.27
C GLU A 208 -16.87 24.99 3.30
N GLY A 209 -15.57 24.70 3.28
CA GLY A 209 -14.58 25.20 4.24
C GLY A 209 -13.91 26.52 3.84
N GLY A 210 -13.94 26.87 2.55
CA GLY A 210 -13.31 28.07 2.00
C GLY A 210 -13.81 29.37 2.64
N GLU A 211 -12.88 30.29 2.88
CA GLU A 211 -13.20 31.66 3.27
C GLU A 211 -13.87 32.37 2.08
N GLU A 212 -14.79 33.31 2.36
CA GLU A 212 -15.55 33.96 1.30
C GLU A 212 -14.67 34.71 0.30
N ASP A 213 -13.61 35.35 0.78
CA ASP A 213 -12.67 36.10 -0.07
C ASP A 213 -11.91 35.16 -1.02
N LEU A 214 -11.46 34.01 -0.51
CA LEU A 214 -10.81 32.98 -1.33
C LEU A 214 -11.77 32.43 -2.39
N LEU A 215 -13.01 32.12 -2.02
CA LEU A 215 -13.99 31.61 -2.97
C LEU A 215 -14.34 32.66 -4.04
N ARG A 216 -14.50 33.94 -3.66
CA ARG A 216 -14.71 35.03 -4.61
C ARG A 216 -13.53 35.18 -5.57
N HIS A 217 -12.29 35.09 -5.08
CA HIS A 217 -11.09 35.12 -5.91
C HIS A 217 -11.05 33.96 -6.92
N LEU A 218 -11.45 32.76 -6.49
CA LEU A 218 -11.52 31.56 -7.33
C LEU A 218 -12.78 31.50 -8.22
N GLY A 219 -13.68 32.47 -8.10
CA GLY A 219 -14.97 32.49 -8.79
C GLY A 219 -15.93 31.38 -8.36
N LEU A 220 -15.77 30.83 -7.15
CA LEU A 220 -16.58 29.75 -6.61
C LEU A 220 -17.70 30.28 -5.70
N GLU A 221 -18.82 29.56 -5.67
CA GLU A 221 -19.95 29.82 -4.77
C GLU A 221 -20.07 28.67 -3.75
N LYS A 222 -20.53 28.99 -2.53
CA LYS A 222 -20.79 28.01 -1.46
C LYS A 222 -22.06 27.18 -1.70
N ASP A 223 -22.15 26.56 -2.88
CA ASP A 223 -23.22 25.63 -3.23
C ASP A 223 -22.65 24.44 -4.02
N THR A 224 -22.44 23.33 -3.32
CA THR A 224 -21.92 22.09 -3.90
C THR A 224 -22.83 21.51 -5.00
N LYS A 225 -24.12 21.86 -5.05
CA LYS A 225 -25.07 21.34 -6.04
C LYS A 225 -24.93 21.98 -7.42
N ARG A 226 -24.34 23.19 -7.50
CA ARG A 226 -24.16 23.94 -8.77
C ARG A 226 -23.10 23.35 -9.68
N TYR A 227 -22.16 22.58 -9.14
CA TYR A 227 -21.08 22.02 -9.94
C TYR A 227 -21.48 20.64 -10.47
N LYS A 228 -21.49 20.49 -11.79
CA LYS A 228 -21.89 19.22 -12.44
C LYS A 228 -20.91 18.08 -12.15
N SER A 229 -19.66 18.40 -11.80
CA SER A 229 -18.66 17.48 -11.25
C SER A 229 -19.04 16.88 -9.88
N HIS A 230 -20.08 17.41 -9.22
CA HIS A 230 -20.68 16.95 -7.96
C HIS A 230 -22.07 16.32 -8.14
N SER A 231 -22.78 16.65 -9.23
CA SER A 231 -24.17 16.24 -9.50
C SER A 231 -24.40 15.06 -10.47
N PRO A 232 -23.61 13.96 -10.46
CA PRO A 232 -24.08 12.66 -10.94
C PRO A 232 -24.43 11.67 -9.82
N GLY A 233 -23.97 11.91 -8.58
CA GLY A 233 -24.05 10.95 -7.46
C GLY A 233 -25.12 11.21 -6.39
N GLU A 234 -25.83 12.35 -6.44
CA GLU A 234 -26.88 12.76 -5.46
C GLU A 234 -26.44 12.73 -3.97
N CYS A 235 -25.14 12.84 -3.67
CA CYS A 235 -24.63 12.74 -2.30
C CYS A 235 -23.63 13.86 -1.96
N SER A 236 -24.12 15.04 -1.62
CA SER A 236 -23.26 16.16 -1.17
C SER A 236 -22.73 15.97 0.26
N ASN A 237 -23.60 15.52 1.17
CA ASN A 237 -23.29 15.44 2.60
C ASN A 237 -23.13 14.00 3.07
N VAL A 238 -22.12 13.76 3.92
CA VAL A 238 -21.83 12.47 4.55
C VAL A 238 -21.82 12.67 6.06
N SER A 239 -22.65 11.94 6.80
CA SER A 239 -22.81 12.15 8.25
C SER A 239 -21.55 11.87 9.07
N SER A 240 -20.63 11.05 8.54
CA SER A 240 -19.35 10.70 9.18
C SER A 240 -18.21 11.67 8.86
N ILE A 241 -18.38 12.63 7.96
CA ILE A 241 -17.31 13.52 7.48
C ILE A 241 -17.70 14.98 7.74
N ASN A 242 -16.76 15.77 8.24
CA ASN A 242 -16.93 17.21 8.41
C ASN A 242 -15.94 17.96 7.52
N ASP A 243 -16.36 18.20 6.28
CA ASP A 243 -15.51 18.80 5.24
C ASP A 243 -14.94 20.19 5.65
N LYS A 244 -15.65 20.94 6.51
CA LYS A 244 -15.18 22.24 7.04
C LYS A 244 -14.04 22.10 8.04
N ASN A 245 -14.09 21.10 8.92
CA ASN A 245 -12.98 20.83 9.84
C ASN A 245 -11.81 20.21 9.09
N ASP A 246 -12.08 19.29 8.16
CA ASP A 246 -11.04 18.67 7.35
C ASP A 246 -10.30 19.69 6.49
N TRP A 247 -11.01 20.69 5.94
CA TRP A 247 -10.38 21.83 5.26
C TRP A 247 -9.35 22.57 6.12
N LYS A 248 -9.66 22.80 7.42
CA LYS A 248 -8.71 23.42 8.34
C LYS A 248 -7.48 22.54 8.55
N THR A 249 -7.69 21.23 8.69
CA THR A 249 -6.61 20.25 8.81
C THR A 249 -5.72 20.25 7.58
N VAL A 250 -6.30 20.30 6.37
CA VAL A 250 -5.55 20.37 5.10
C VAL A 250 -4.77 21.67 4.97
N LYS A 251 -5.37 22.84 5.29
CA LYS A 251 -4.64 24.12 5.29
C LYS A 251 -3.46 24.11 6.27
N ASN A 252 -3.66 23.60 7.48
CA ASN A 252 -2.59 23.46 8.47
C ASN A 252 -1.50 22.50 7.96
N ALA A 253 -1.88 21.37 7.39
CA ALA A 253 -0.95 20.41 6.83
C ALA A 253 -0.09 21.00 5.70
N LEU A 254 -0.68 21.73 4.76
CA LEU A 254 0.06 22.41 3.69
C LEU A 254 1.10 23.39 4.24
N SER A 255 0.78 24.12 5.31
CA SER A 255 1.74 25.02 5.95
C SER A 255 2.91 24.31 6.65
N VAL A 256 2.72 23.08 7.13
CA VAL A 256 3.78 22.28 7.76
C VAL A 256 4.70 21.61 6.73
N ILE A 257 4.19 21.32 5.52
CA ILE A 257 4.95 20.64 4.44
C ILE A 257 5.68 21.66 3.54
N ASP A 258 6.00 22.84 4.07
CA ASP A 258 6.70 23.93 3.38
C ASP A 258 6.10 24.35 2.02
N PHE A 259 4.76 24.34 1.89
CA PHE A 259 4.12 24.94 0.72
C PHE A 259 4.07 26.46 0.87
N ASP A 260 4.60 27.17 -0.13
CA ASP A 260 4.55 28.62 -0.18
C ASP A 260 3.11 29.12 -0.44
N ALA A 261 2.81 30.36 -0.06
CA ALA A 261 1.49 30.95 -0.30
C ALA A 261 1.11 30.94 -1.80
N ASN A 262 2.09 31.17 -2.68
CA ASN A 262 1.89 31.10 -4.14
C ASN A 262 1.59 29.66 -4.60
N ASP A 263 2.27 28.66 -4.04
CA ASP A 263 2.02 27.24 -4.36
C ASP A 263 0.57 26.86 -3.99
N ILE A 264 0.11 27.31 -2.82
CA ILE A 264 -1.25 27.07 -2.32
C ILE A 264 -2.30 27.78 -3.19
N GLU A 265 -2.08 29.04 -3.54
CA GLU A 265 -2.97 29.82 -4.41
C GLU A 265 -3.10 29.18 -5.78
N HIS A 266 -1.98 28.82 -6.41
CA HIS A 266 -1.97 28.13 -7.70
C HIS A 266 -2.66 26.76 -7.63
N LEU A 267 -2.40 25.97 -6.58
CA LEU A 267 -3.03 24.67 -6.39
C LEU A 267 -4.56 24.80 -6.31
N PHE A 268 -5.07 25.73 -5.51
CA PHE A 268 -6.51 25.96 -5.40
C PHE A 268 -7.10 26.60 -6.67
N GLY A 269 -6.35 27.44 -7.38
CA GLY A 269 -6.70 27.94 -8.71
C GLY A 269 -6.90 26.82 -9.73
N ILE A 270 -6.02 25.80 -9.72
CA ILE A 270 -6.16 24.61 -10.57
C ILE A 270 -7.42 23.81 -10.20
N ILE A 271 -7.66 23.58 -8.91
CA ILE A 271 -8.83 22.85 -8.44
C ILE A 271 -10.13 23.57 -8.81
N ALA A 272 -10.19 24.90 -8.64
CA ALA A 272 -11.30 25.72 -9.07
C ALA A 272 -11.50 25.64 -10.59
N SER A 273 -10.41 25.67 -11.37
CA SER A 273 -10.46 25.53 -12.83
C SER A 273 -11.06 24.19 -13.27
N VAL A 274 -10.74 23.09 -12.57
CA VAL A 274 -11.33 21.77 -12.85
C VAL A 274 -12.84 21.76 -12.55
N LEU A 275 -13.29 22.43 -11.47
CA LEU A 275 -14.72 22.59 -11.17
C LEU A 275 -15.46 23.40 -12.24
N HIS A 276 -14.89 24.54 -12.64
CA HIS A 276 -15.43 25.39 -13.70
C HIS A 276 -15.50 24.68 -15.04
N LEU A 277 -14.47 23.90 -15.37
CA LEU A 277 -14.43 23.11 -16.60
C LEU A 277 -15.58 22.11 -16.65
N GLY A 278 -15.97 21.50 -15.53
CA GLY A 278 -17.14 20.61 -15.44
C GLY A 278 -18.48 21.28 -15.75
N ASN A 279 -18.58 22.59 -15.53
CA ASN A 279 -19.78 23.39 -15.80
C ASN A 279 -19.89 23.88 -17.25
N VAL A 280 -18.86 23.65 -18.08
CA VAL A 280 -18.90 24.00 -19.50
C VAL A 280 -19.92 23.12 -20.22
N HIS A 281 -20.91 23.75 -20.85
CA HIS A 281 -21.92 23.11 -21.68
C HIS A 281 -21.66 23.42 -23.15
N PHE A 282 -21.86 22.42 -24.01
CA PHE A 282 -21.73 22.55 -25.45
C PHE A 282 -23.11 22.39 -26.06
N ASP A 283 -23.50 23.36 -26.89
CA ASP A 283 -24.73 23.31 -27.66
C ASP A 283 -24.42 22.87 -29.10
N GLY A 284 -25.34 22.13 -29.71
CA GLY A 284 -25.24 21.76 -31.12
C GLY A 284 -25.67 22.91 -32.02
N ASP A 285 -24.82 23.33 -32.95
CA ASP A 285 -25.24 24.16 -34.08
C ASP A 285 -26.18 23.35 -35.00
N THR A 286 -26.87 24.04 -35.91
CA THR A 286 -27.75 23.49 -36.97
C THR A 286 -27.12 22.36 -37.81
N LYS A 287 -25.79 22.22 -37.78
CA LYS A 287 -25.01 21.16 -38.47
C LYS A 287 -24.49 20.04 -37.55
N GLY A 288 -24.83 20.05 -36.25
CA GLY A 288 -24.42 19.04 -35.26
C GLY A 288 -23.05 19.28 -34.60
N TYR A 289 -22.42 20.43 -34.86
CA TYR A 289 -21.12 20.80 -34.28
C TYR A 289 -21.25 21.50 -32.93
N ALA A 290 -20.28 21.27 -32.05
CA ALA A 290 -20.26 21.88 -30.72
C ALA A 290 -19.98 23.38 -30.79
N THR A 291 -20.80 24.16 -30.09
CA THR A 291 -20.60 25.60 -29.89
C THR A 291 -20.55 25.92 -28.40
N LEU A 292 -19.66 26.84 -28.05
CA LEU A 292 -19.54 27.39 -26.71
C LEU A 292 -20.36 28.68 -26.63
N ASN A 293 -21.17 28.83 -25.58
CA ASN A 293 -22.06 29.98 -25.40
C ASN A 293 -21.34 31.24 -24.86
N THR A 294 -20.01 31.24 -24.73
CA THR A 294 -19.23 32.35 -24.14
C THR A 294 -18.05 32.81 -24.99
N ASN A 295 -18.04 34.12 -25.24
CA ASN A 295 -17.05 34.99 -25.92
C ASN A 295 -16.79 34.77 -27.44
N ALA A 296 -16.94 35.88 -28.18
CA ALA A 296 -16.75 35.97 -29.64
C ALA A 296 -15.31 35.64 -30.11
N ALA A 297 -14.31 35.75 -29.24
CA ALA A 297 -12.91 35.43 -29.55
C ALA A 297 -12.65 33.91 -29.67
N LEU A 298 -13.32 33.07 -28.86
CA LEU A 298 -13.20 31.61 -28.92
C LEU A 298 -13.83 31.02 -30.20
N ARG A 299 -14.84 31.69 -30.77
CA ARG A 299 -15.47 31.32 -32.06
C ARG A 299 -14.53 31.44 -33.26
N TRP A 300 -13.54 32.32 -33.23
CA TRP A 300 -12.58 32.48 -34.33
C TRP A 300 -11.50 31.39 -34.32
N VAL A 301 -11.04 30.98 -33.13
CA VAL A 301 -10.05 29.89 -32.98
C VAL A 301 -10.66 28.53 -33.37
N SER A 302 -11.95 28.30 -33.07
CA SER A 302 -12.63 27.04 -33.41
C SER A 302 -12.87 26.85 -34.92
N LYS A 303 -12.73 27.90 -35.74
CA LYS A 303 -12.98 27.85 -37.20
C LYS A 303 -11.78 27.34 -37.99
N VAL A 304 -10.58 27.37 -37.40
CA VAL A 304 -9.31 26.92 -38.01
C VAL A 304 -9.02 25.44 -37.68
N LEU A 305 -9.61 24.92 -36.60
CA LEU A 305 -9.55 23.51 -36.21
C LEU A 305 -10.80 22.79 -36.72
N SER A 306 -10.67 21.55 -37.20
CA SER A 306 -11.83 20.75 -37.65
C SER A 306 -12.92 20.74 -36.56
N PRO A 307 -14.19 21.04 -36.88
CA PRO A 307 -15.21 21.23 -35.86
C PRO A 307 -15.58 19.90 -35.18
N PHE A 308 -15.56 19.89 -33.85
CA PHE A 308 -15.95 18.73 -33.04
C PHE A 308 -17.48 18.61 -32.97
N THR A 309 -18.00 17.38 -32.89
CA THR A 309 -19.40 17.16 -32.49
C THR A 309 -19.55 17.42 -30.99
N VAL A 310 -20.79 17.58 -30.51
CA VAL A 310 -21.09 17.81 -29.09
C VAL A 310 -20.48 16.73 -28.19
N ASP A 311 -20.61 15.46 -28.55
CA ASP A 311 -20.04 14.35 -27.78
C ASP A 311 -18.50 14.37 -27.74
N HIS A 312 -17.86 14.74 -28.85
CA HIS A 312 -16.41 14.90 -28.90
C HIS A 312 -15.93 16.06 -28.03
N ALA A 313 -16.66 17.17 -28.00
CA ALA A 313 -16.34 18.32 -27.16
C ALA A 313 -16.49 17.99 -25.66
N ILE A 314 -17.53 17.23 -25.28
CA ILE A 314 -17.69 16.73 -23.91
C ILE A 314 -16.53 15.81 -23.53
N TYR A 315 -16.18 14.86 -24.39
CA TYR A 315 -15.05 13.96 -24.16
C TYR A 315 -13.73 14.72 -23.99
N ALA A 316 -13.48 15.72 -24.84
CA ALA A 316 -12.31 16.57 -24.76
C ALA A 316 -12.21 17.36 -23.45
N ARG A 317 -13.32 17.99 -23.04
CA ARG A 317 -13.44 18.71 -21.76
C ARG A 317 -13.13 17.77 -20.59
N ASP A 318 -13.71 16.59 -20.60
CA ASP A 318 -13.53 15.60 -19.54
C ASP A 318 -12.08 15.06 -19.52
N ALA A 319 -11.49 14.80 -20.68
CA ALA A 319 -10.09 14.38 -20.80
C ALA A 319 -9.14 15.46 -20.27
N LEU A 320 -9.40 16.73 -20.57
CA LEU A 320 -8.63 17.86 -20.06
C LEU A 320 -8.76 17.96 -18.53
N ALA A 321 -9.97 17.88 -17.98
CA ALA A 321 -10.19 17.91 -16.53
C ALA A 321 -9.42 16.80 -15.80
N LYS A 322 -9.50 15.55 -16.32
CA LYS A 322 -8.76 14.39 -15.80
C LYS A 322 -7.24 14.59 -15.86
N ALA A 323 -6.75 15.15 -16.97
CA ALA A 323 -5.32 15.36 -17.19
C ALA A 323 -4.76 16.45 -16.25
N ILE A 324 -5.48 17.56 -16.10
CA ILE A 324 -5.12 18.66 -15.19
C ILE A 324 -5.07 18.14 -13.76
N TYR A 325 -6.14 17.51 -13.27
CA TYR A 325 -6.20 16.98 -11.91
C TYR A 325 -5.13 15.92 -11.66
N GLY A 326 -4.95 14.99 -12.61
CA GLY A 326 -3.94 13.94 -12.48
C GLY A 326 -2.52 14.48 -12.41
N ARG A 327 -2.19 15.53 -13.18
CA ARG A 327 -0.88 16.19 -13.12
C ARG A 327 -0.70 17.02 -11.84
N ALA A 328 -1.75 17.71 -11.41
CA ALA A 328 -1.74 18.46 -10.15
C ALA A 328 -1.46 17.54 -8.96
N PHE A 329 -2.08 16.35 -8.93
CA PHE A 329 -1.81 15.34 -7.91
C PHE A 329 -0.36 14.82 -7.96
N THR A 330 0.18 14.53 -9.16
CA THR A 330 1.58 14.13 -9.31
C THR A 330 2.54 15.25 -8.86
N TRP A 331 2.26 16.50 -9.23
CA TRP A 331 3.04 17.65 -8.78
C TRP A 331 3.01 17.80 -7.25
N LEU A 332 1.83 17.67 -6.64
CA LEU A 332 1.64 17.70 -5.19
C LEU A 332 2.51 16.65 -4.49
N VAL A 333 2.49 15.39 -4.98
CA VAL A 333 3.33 14.31 -4.43
C VAL A 333 4.82 14.62 -4.58
N ASN A 334 5.24 15.15 -5.73
CA ASN A 334 6.64 15.54 -5.96
C ASN A 334 7.08 16.68 -5.03
N ARG A 335 6.22 17.68 -4.82
CA ARG A 335 6.49 18.80 -3.90
C ARG A 335 6.62 18.33 -2.45
N ILE A 336 5.77 17.39 -2.03
CA ILE A 336 5.90 16.73 -0.72
C ILE A 336 7.24 15.99 -0.63
N ASN A 337 7.64 15.27 -1.70
CA ASN A 337 8.92 14.56 -1.73
C ASN A 337 10.13 15.48 -1.63
N GLU A 338 10.10 16.68 -2.23
CA GLU A 338 11.16 17.68 -2.08
C GLU A 338 11.31 18.15 -0.63
N SER A 339 10.21 18.27 0.11
CA SER A 339 10.22 18.65 1.54
C SER A 339 10.71 17.50 2.46
N LEU A 340 10.56 16.24 2.01
CA LEU A 340 10.99 15.03 2.71
C LEU A 340 12.41 14.55 2.31
N GLU A 341 12.98 15.11 1.24
CA GLU A 341 14.24 14.66 0.69
C GLU A 341 15.41 15.00 1.63
N ASN A 342 16.18 13.97 1.98
CA ASN A 342 17.38 14.15 2.76
C ASN A 342 18.58 14.44 1.86
N LYS A 343 19.23 15.59 2.08
CA LYS A 343 20.40 16.08 1.34
C LYS A 343 21.71 15.38 1.69
N ASP A 344 21.75 14.59 2.77
CA ASP A 344 22.96 13.88 3.17
C ASP A 344 23.24 12.65 2.31
N SER A 345 24.51 12.46 1.93
CA SER A 345 24.97 11.35 1.08
C SER A 345 25.30 10.06 1.86
N GLY A 346 24.99 10.01 3.15
CA GLY A 346 25.24 8.83 3.98
C GLY A 346 24.49 7.59 3.49
N ARG A 347 25.00 6.40 3.84
CA ARG A 347 24.29 5.14 3.61
C ARG A 347 23.03 5.12 4.48
N LYS A 348 21.88 4.87 3.84
CA LYS A 348 20.57 4.82 4.50
C LYS A 348 19.97 3.43 4.36
N THR A 349 19.26 2.99 5.39
CA THR A 349 18.35 1.85 5.33
C THR A 349 16.92 2.34 5.21
N VAL A 350 16.02 1.52 4.68
CA VAL A 350 14.66 1.95 4.37
C VAL A 350 13.63 1.01 4.97
N ILE A 351 12.58 1.58 5.57
CA ILE A 351 11.33 0.88 5.88
C ILE A 351 10.24 1.44 4.98
N GLY A 352 9.78 0.63 4.03
CA GLY A 352 8.68 0.98 3.13
C GLY A 352 7.32 0.60 3.70
N LEU A 353 6.34 1.49 3.65
CA LEU A 353 4.95 1.20 3.97
C LEU A 353 4.12 1.20 2.69
N LEU A 354 3.52 0.05 2.36
CA LEU A 354 2.63 -0.06 1.21
C LEU A 354 1.17 -0.08 1.68
N ASP A 355 0.48 1.04 1.47
CA ASP A 355 -0.97 1.18 1.63
C ASP A 355 -1.63 1.28 0.25
N ILE A 356 -2.17 0.16 -0.21
CA ILE A 356 -2.88 0.06 -1.48
C ILE A 356 -4.39 -0.04 -1.27
N TYR A 357 -5.15 0.38 -2.26
CA TYR A 357 -6.59 0.14 -2.31
C TYR A 357 -6.90 -1.35 -2.16
N GLY A 358 -8.00 -1.67 -1.48
CA GLY A 358 -8.42 -3.06 -1.30
C GLY A 358 -9.03 -3.64 -2.56
N PHE A 359 -9.20 -4.96 -2.58
CA PHE A 359 -10.01 -5.64 -3.61
C PHE A 359 -11.45 -5.07 -3.61
N GLU A 360 -12.00 -4.83 -4.79
CA GLU A 360 -13.32 -4.20 -4.96
C GLU A 360 -14.26 -5.04 -5.82
N VAL A 361 -15.46 -5.27 -5.28
CA VAL A 361 -16.57 -5.91 -5.99
C VAL A 361 -17.83 -5.07 -5.76
N PHE A 362 -18.26 -4.37 -6.80
CA PHE A 362 -19.50 -3.59 -6.84
C PHE A 362 -20.55 -4.28 -7.72
N SER A 363 -21.77 -3.74 -7.72
CA SER A 363 -22.85 -4.18 -8.60
C SER A 363 -22.55 -3.91 -10.07
N VAL A 364 -21.78 -2.86 -10.35
CA VAL A 364 -21.25 -2.52 -11.68
C VAL A 364 -19.77 -2.22 -11.51
N ASN A 365 -18.91 -3.09 -12.03
CA ASN A 365 -17.46 -2.89 -12.02
C ASN A 365 -17.01 -2.37 -13.39
N SER A 366 -16.24 -1.29 -13.41
CA SER A 366 -15.69 -0.70 -14.63
C SER A 366 -14.18 -0.96 -14.73
N PHE A 367 -13.52 -0.27 -15.67
CA PHE A 367 -12.08 -0.39 -15.92
C PHE A 367 -11.24 -0.06 -14.67
N GLU A 368 -11.71 0.84 -13.82
CA GLU A 368 -11.06 1.24 -12.57
C GLU A 368 -10.97 0.07 -11.59
N GLN A 369 -12.09 -0.62 -11.35
CA GLN A 369 -12.09 -1.83 -10.51
C GLN A 369 -11.23 -2.94 -11.13
N PHE A 370 -11.22 -3.05 -12.45
CA PHE A 370 -10.35 -4.00 -13.14
C PHE A 370 -8.86 -3.73 -12.85
N CYS A 371 -8.40 -2.49 -12.95
CA CYS A 371 -7.04 -2.12 -12.58
C CYS A 371 -6.76 -2.36 -11.09
N ILE A 372 -7.70 -2.01 -10.21
CA ILE A 372 -7.59 -2.21 -8.77
C ILE A 372 -7.42 -3.70 -8.42
N ASN A 373 -8.27 -4.55 -8.98
CA ASN A 373 -8.26 -5.99 -8.72
C ASN A 373 -7.04 -6.66 -9.35
N TYR A 374 -6.60 -6.22 -10.53
CA TYR A 374 -5.35 -6.68 -11.14
C TYR A 374 -4.11 -6.34 -10.28
N CYS A 375 -4.04 -5.15 -9.69
CA CYS A 375 -2.97 -4.82 -8.75
C CYS A 375 -2.99 -5.71 -7.50
N ASN A 376 -4.18 -5.99 -6.94
CA ASN A 376 -4.31 -6.90 -5.81
C ASN A 376 -3.88 -8.34 -6.18
N GLU A 377 -4.24 -8.83 -7.37
CA GLU A 377 -3.74 -10.12 -7.88
C GLU A 377 -2.21 -10.17 -7.94
N LYS A 378 -1.58 -9.13 -8.48
CA LYS A 378 -0.12 -9.03 -8.56
C LYS A 378 0.56 -9.06 -7.20
N LEU A 379 0.03 -8.30 -6.24
CA LEU A 379 0.59 -8.27 -4.89
C LEU A 379 0.34 -9.58 -4.14
N GLN A 380 -0.78 -10.25 -4.38
CA GLN A 380 -1.04 -11.58 -3.82
C GLN A 380 -0.10 -12.64 -4.43
N GLN A 381 0.20 -12.54 -5.73
CA GLN A 381 1.18 -13.42 -6.38
C GLN A 381 2.59 -13.21 -5.80
N LEU A 382 2.98 -11.94 -5.57
CA LEU A 382 4.25 -11.61 -4.92
C LEU A 382 4.30 -12.20 -3.50
N PHE A 383 3.22 -12.07 -2.73
CA PHE A 383 3.11 -12.67 -1.40
C PHE A 383 3.28 -14.19 -1.41
N ILE A 384 2.57 -14.89 -2.30
CA ILE A 384 2.65 -16.35 -2.45
C ILE A 384 4.08 -16.76 -2.84
N GLN A 385 4.72 -16.02 -3.74
CA GLN A 385 6.08 -16.30 -4.17
C GLN A 385 7.10 -16.11 -3.04
N LEU A 386 7.04 -14.98 -2.32
CA LEU A 386 7.99 -14.65 -1.26
C LEU A 386 7.79 -15.49 0.01
N THR A 387 6.55 -15.89 0.30
CA THR A 387 6.23 -16.59 1.54
C THR A 387 6.23 -18.10 1.36
N LEU A 388 5.52 -18.60 0.33
CA LEU A 388 5.35 -20.04 0.16
C LEU A 388 6.48 -20.62 -0.69
N LYS A 389 6.66 -20.11 -1.90
CA LYS A 389 7.58 -20.70 -2.87
C LYS A 389 9.04 -20.61 -2.42
N ALA A 390 9.47 -19.44 -1.96
CA ALA A 390 10.83 -19.25 -1.46
C ALA A 390 11.13 -20.11 -0.21
N GLU A 391 10.15 -20.32 0.67
CA GLU A 391 10.30 -21.16 1.86
C GLU A 391 10.42 -22.65 1.50
N GLN A 392 9.63 -23.13 0.55
CA GLN A 392 9.72 -24.50 0.03
C GLN A 392 11.06 -24.77 -0.66
N GLU A 393 11.48 -23.86 -1.55
CA GLU A 393 12.77 -23.96 -2.25
C GLU A 393 13.96 -23.94 -1.28
N GLU A 394 13.86 -23.18 -0.19
CA GLU A 394 14.88 -23.15 0.86
C GLU A 394 14.95 -24.46 1.64
N TYR A 395 13.82 -25.06 2.01
CA TYR A 395 13.82 -26.36 2.69
C TYR A 395 14.36 -27.49 1.81
N GLU A 396 13.99 -27.50 0.53
CA GLU A 396 14.50 -28.47 -0.43
C GLU A 396 16.01 -28.31 -0.64
N ALA A 397 16.49 -27.07 -0.80
CA ALA A 397 17.92 -26.78 -0.90
C ALA A 397 18.70 -27.26 0.33
N GLU A 398 18.13 -27.05 1.52
CA GLU A 398 18.72 -27.41 2.83
C GLU A 398 18.52 -28.89 3.20
N GLY A 399 17.79 -29.67 2.39
CA GLY A 399 17.58 -31.11 2.59
C GLY A 399 16.62 -31.43 3.74
N ILE A 400 15.72 -30.51 4.08
CA ILE A 400 14.74 -30.68 5.14
C ILE A 400 13.48 -31.33 4.56
N GLY A 401 12.98 -32.38 5.22
CA GLY A 401 11.74 -33.04 4.83
C GLY A 401 10.58 -32.05 4.86
N TRP A 402 9.97 -31.81 3.71
CA TRP A 402 8.86 -30.88 3.53
C TRP A 402 7.68 -31.60 2.87
N GLU A 403 6.50 -31.44 3.44
CA GLU A 403 5.25 -31.87 2.80
C GLU A 403 4.71 -30.70 1.96
N PRO A 404 4.62 -30.83 0.63
CA PRO A 404 4.14 -29.75 -0.23
C PRO A 404 2.70 -29.34 0.15
N VAL A 405 2.57 -28.14 0.72
CA VAL A 405 1.25 -27.55 0.98
C VAL A 405 0.65 -27.11 -0.33
N GLN A 406 -0.50 -27.68 -0.70
CA GLN A 406 -1.24 -27.24 -1.87
C GLN A 406 -1.79 -25.83 -1.65
N PHE A 407 -1.50 -24.93 -2.59
CA PHE A 407 -2.03 -23.57 -2.61
C PHE A 407 -2.53 -23.23 -4.02
N PHE A 408 -3.45 -22.28 -4.11
CA PHE A 408 -3.91 -21.75 -5.39
C PHE A 408 -2.87 -20.80 -5.97
N ASN A 409 -2.31 -21.13 -7.14
CA ASN A 409 -1.35 -20.27 -7.82
C ASN A 409 -2.09 -19.27 -8.73
N ASN A 410 -2.18 -18.02 -8.29
CA ASN A 410 -2.90 -16.97 -9.00
C ASN A 410 -2.13 -16.36 -10.18
N LYS A 411 -0.93 -16.88 -10.50
CA LYS A 411 -0.17 -16.52 -11.69
C LYS A 411 -0.99 -16.70 -12.97
N ILE A 412 -1.84 -17.73 -13.04
CA ILE A 412 -2.73 -17.96 -14.20
C ILE A 412 -3.66 -16.78 -14.47
N ILE A 413 -4.13 -16.09 -13.42
CA ILE A 413 -5.00 -14.92 -13.54
C ILE A 413 -4.16 -13.68 -13.92
N CYS A 414 -2.95 -13.56 -13.37
CA CYS A 414 -2.02 -12.50 -13.74
C CYS A 414 -1.65 -12.57 -15.23
N ASP A 415 -1.31 -13.78 -15.72
CA ASP A 415 -0.94 -14.04 -17.10
C ASP A 415 -2.14 -13.73 -18.03
N LEU A 416 -3.35 -14.16 -17.67
CA LEU A 416 -4.58 -13.81 -18.40
C LEU A 416 -4.75 -12.29 -18.63
N VAL A 417 -4.37 -11.47 -17.66
CA VAL A 417 -4.50 -10.01 -17.75
C VAL A 417 -3.33 -9.39 -18.52
N GLU A 418 -2.10 -9.80 -18.23
CA GLU A 418 -0.90 -9.07 -18.61
C GLU A 418 -0.10 -9.69 -19.77
N GLU A 419 -0.38 -10.92 -20.18
CA GLU A 419 0.42 -11.63 -21.18
C GLU A 419 0.55 -10.79 -22.46
N LYS A 420 1.78 -10.73 -23.00
CA LYS A 420 2.05 -9.96 -24.22
C LYS A 420 1.28 -10.57 -25.38
N HIS A 421 0.58 -9.74 -26.17
CA HIS A 421 -0.20 -10.12 -27.36
C HIS A 421 -1.47 -10.96 -27.11
N ARG A 422 -1.58 -11.67 -25.98
CA ARG A 422 -2.75 -12.49 -25.61
C ARG A 422 -3.58 -11.95 -24.45
N GLY A 423 -2.97 -11.28 -23.49
CA GLY A 423 -3.66 -10.82 -22.28
C GLY A 423 -4.66 -9.70 -22.54
N ILE A 424 -5.63 -9.54 -21.62
CA ILE A 424 -6.71 -8.55 -21.70
C ILE A 424 -6.18 -7.13 -22.01
N ILE A 425 -5.08 -6.71 -21.35
CA ILE A 425 -4.48 -5.38 -21.56
C ILE A 425 -3.95 -5.25 -22.99
N SER A 426 -3.30 -6.29 -23.53
CA SER A 426 -2.77 -6.27 -24.89
C SER A 426 -3.89 -6.18 -25.92
N VAL A 427 -5.00 -6.93 -25.71
CA VAL A 427 -6.18 -6.87 -26.58
C VAL A 427 -6.85 -5.50 -26.54
N LEU A 428 -6.91 -4.89 -25.36
CA LEU A 428 -7.46 -3.54 -25.19
C LEU A 428 -6.64 -2.51 -25.97
N ASP A 429 -5.31 -2.54 -25.84
CA ASP A 429 -4.41 -1.64 -26.56
C ASP A 429 -4.49 -1.87 -28.08
N GLU A 430 -4.58 -3.12 -28.54
CA GLU A 430 -4.76 -3.46 -29.96
C GLU A 430 -6.07 -2.87 -30.53
N GLU A 431 -7.18 -2.96 -29.80
CA GLU A 431 -8.47 -2.37 -30.21
C GLU A 431 -8.42 -0.84 -30.20
N CYS A 432 -7.75 -0.22 -29.22
CA CYS A 432 -7.56 1.23 -29.20
C CYS A 432 -6.69 1.74 -30.36
N MET A 433 -5.76 0.92 -30.87
CA MET A 433 -4.82 1.28 -31.94
C MET A 433 -5.33 0.94 -33.35
N ARG A 434 -6.38 0.11 -33.46
CA ARG A 434 -6.94 -0.37 -34.73
C ARG A 434 -7.57 0.79 -35.53
N PRO A 435 -7.22 0.98 -36.81
CA PRO A 435 -7.95 1.88 -37.68
C PRO A 435 -9.32 1.28 -38.04
N GLY A 436 -10.41 1.90 -37.56
CA GLY A 436 -11.80 1.49 -37.83
C GLY A 436 -12.78 1.91 -36.71
N ASP A 437 -14.06 1.53 -36.85
CA ASP A 437 -15.10 1.74 -35.83
C ASP A 437 -15.02 0.69 -34.71
N ALA A 438 -13.91 0.71 -33.96
CA ALA A 438 -13.78 -0.12 -32.77
C ALA A 438 -14.79 0.34 -31.71
N THR A 439 -15.58 -0.60 -31.18
CA THR A 439 -16.56 -0.35 -30.13
C THR A 439 -16.29 -1.23 -28.93
N ASP A 440 -16.85 -0.86 -27.78
CA ASP A 440 -16.80 -1.67 -26.55
C ASP A 440 -17.24 -3.14 -26.79
N LEU A 441 -18.16 -3.36 -27.73
CA LEU A 441 -18.63 -4.70 -28.10
C LEU A 441 -17.64 -5.45 -29.01
N THR A 442 -16.94 -4.78 -29.93
CA THR A 442 -15.91 -5.44 -30.76
C THR A 442 -14.72 -5.89 -29.92
N PHE A 443 -14.40 -5.13 -28.88
CA PHE A 443 -13.42 -5.55 -27.88
C PHE A 443 -13.86 -6.83 -27.16
N LEU A 444 -15.11 -6.91 -26.70
CA LEU A 444 -15.64 -8.12 -26.05
C LEU A 444 -15.62 -9.33 -26.99
N ASP A 445 -16.02 -9.18 -28.25
CA ASP A 445 -15.98 -10.26 -29.24
C ASP A 445 -14.54 -10.79 -29.45
N LYS A 446 -13.54 -9.90 -29.48
CA LYS A 446 -12.13 -10.31 -29.56
C LYS A 446 -11.60 -11.00 -28.31
N LEU A 447 -12.05 -10.58 -27.13
CA LEU A 447 -11.71 -11.28 -25.89
C LEU A 447 -12.25 -12.71 -25.91
N GLU A 448 -13.47 -12.90 -26.41
CA GLU A 448 -14.07 -14.23 -26.56
C GLU A 448 -13.29 -15.10 -27.55
N GLU A 449 -12.87 -14.55 -28.70
CA GLU A 449 -12.07 -15.26 -29.70
C GLU A 449 -10.72 -15.71 -29.15
N LYS A 450 -10.00 -14.84 -28.44
CA LYS A 450 -8.64 -15.15 -27.94
C LYS A 450 -8.64 -15.95 -26.62
N MET A 451 -9.63 -15.74 -25.74
CA MET A 451 -9.60 -16.23 -24.35
C MET A 451 -10.81 -17.07 -23.94
N GLY A 452 -11.71 -17.42 -24.86
CA GLY A 452 -12.93 -18.14 -24.53
C GLY A 452 -12.75 -19.54 -23.92
N ASN A 453 -11.57 -20.15 -24.04
CA ASN A 453 -11.26 -21.44 -23.44
C ASN A 453 -10.58 -21.35 -22.06
N HIS A 454 -10.36 -20.13 -21.53
CA HIS A 454 -9.61 -19.96 -20.28
C HIS A 454 -10.50 -20.21 -19.05
N PRO A 455 -10.07 -21.03 -18.06
CA PRO A 455 -10.92 -21.44 -16.93
C PRO A 455 -11.39 -20.29 -16.03
N HIS A 456 -10.63 -19.19 -16.00
CA HIS A 456 -10.95 -18.00 -15.20
C HIS A 456 -11.64 -16.89 -15.99
N PHE A 457 -12.04 -17.12 -17.24
CA PHE A 457 -12.70 -16.14 -18.10
C PHE A 457 -14.06 -16.66 -18.56
N VAL A 458 -15.12 -15.91 -18.27
CA VAL A 458 -16.50 -16.31 -18.62
C VAL A 458 -17.24 -15.12 -19.24
N THR A 459 -17.92 -15.35 -20.36
CA THR A 459 -18.80 -14.36 -21.00
C THR A 459 -20.21 -14.91 -21.19
N TYR A 460 -21.16 -14.08 -21.64
CA TYR A 460 -22.53 -14.52 -21.88
C TYR A 460 -22.62 -15.69 -22.87
N LYS A 461 -21.77 -15.70 -23.92
CA LYS A 461 -21.78 -16.79 -24.92
C LYS A 461 -21.29 -18.11 -24.33
N LEU A 462 -20.29 -18.06 -23.45
CA LEU A 462 -19.62 -19.21 -22.86
C LEU A 462 -20.30 -19.73 -21.57
N ALA A 463 -21.12 -18.91 -20.91
CA ALA A 463 -21.77 -19.24 -19.64
C ALA A 463 -22.90 -20.29 -19.76
N ASP A 464 -23.06 -21.11 -18.71
CA ASP A 464 -24.18 -22.04 -18.53
C ASP A 464 -25.53 -21.33 -18.33
N LYS A 465 -26.64 -22.07 -18.50
CA LYS A 465 -28.02 -21.54 -18.33
C LYS A 465 -28.28 -20.86 -16.97
N LYS A 466 -27.57 -21.25 -15.91
CA LYS A 466 -27.67 -20.62 -14.58
C LYS A 466 -26.86 -19.31 -14.50
N THR A 467 -25.63 -19.29 -14.98
CA THR A 467 -24.74 -18.12 -14.96
C THR A 467 -25.20 -17.02 -15.91
N ARG A 468 -25.84 -17.37 -17.04
CA ARG A 468 -26.50 -16.42 -17.97
C ARG A 468 -27.61 -15.57 -17.34
N LYS A 469 -28.20 -15.98 -16.21
CA LYS A 469 -29.20 -15.16 -15.49
C LYS A 469 -28.60 -13.95 -14.77
N SER A 470 -27.29 -13.97 -14.53
CA SER A 470 -26.56 -12.96 -13.74
C SER A 470 -25.58 -12.11 -14.56
N LEU A 471 -25.49 -12.33 -15.87
CA LEU A 471 -24.44 -11.79 -16.74
C LEU A 471 -25.11 -11.16 -17.97
N GLU A 472 -24.87 -9.87 -18.22
CA GLU A 472 -25.43 -9.19 -19.40
C GLU A 472 -24.54 -9.43 -20.65
N ARG A 473 -25.09 -9.24 -21.86
CA ARG A 473 -24.36 -9.42 -23.13
C ARG A 473 -23.14 -8.49 -23.31
N GLY A 474 -23.06 -7.41 -22.53
CA GLY A 474 -21.95 -6.43 -22.58
C GLY A 474 -20.97 -6.58 -21.42
N ASP A 475 -21.04 -7.69 -20.68
CA ASP A 475 -20.21 -7.93 -19.50
C ASP A 475 -19.31 -9.16 -19.72
N PHE A 476 -18.13 -9.14 -19.10
CA PHE A 476 -17.30 -10.32 -18.91
C PHE A 476 -17.06 -10.55 -17.42
N ARG A 477 -16.87 -11.82 -17.04
CA ARG A 477 -16.62 -12.22 -15.67
C ARG A 477 -15.23 -12.84 -15.57
N LEU A 478 -14.48 -12.38 -14.58
CA LEU A 478 -13.21 -12.98 -14.18
C LEU A 478 -13.34 -13.64 -12.83
N LEU A 479 -12.79 -14.85 -12.73
CA LEU A 479 -12.64 -15.55 -11.47
C LEU A 479 -11.28 -15.19 -10.88
N HIS A 480 -11.27 -14.20 -9.99
CA HIS A 480 -10.08 -13.75 -9.26
C HIS A 480 -9.78 -14.68 -8.06
N TYR A 481 -8.61 -14.50 -7.45
CA TYR A 481 -8.26 -15.15 -6.18
C TYR A 481 -9.28 -14.86 -5.07
N ALA A 482 -9.91 -13.68 -5.13
CA ALA A 482 -10.93 -13.23 -4.19
C ALA A 482 -12.38 -13.51 -4.60
N GLY A 483 -12.58 -14.24 -5.68
CA GLY A 483 -13.90 -14.65 -6.16
C GLY A 483 -14.27 -14.07 -7.51
N GLU A 484 -15.52 -14.26 -7.89
CA GLU A 484 -16.03 -13.86 -9.20
C GLU A 484 -16.33 -12.35 -9.24
N VAL A 485 -15.78 -11.66 -10.24
CA VAL A 485 -16.07 -10.24 -10.50
C VAL A 485 -16.59 -10.08 -11.91
N THR A 486 -17.74 -9.42 -12.04
CA THR A 486 -18.36 -9.11 -13.34
C THR A 486 -18.04 -7.67 -13.72
N TYR A 487 -17.35 -7.49 -14.85
CA TYR A 487 -16.94 -6.20 -15.39
C TYR A 487 -17.83 -5.82 -16.57
N CYS A 488 -18.32 -4.60 -16.54
CA CYS A 488 -19.14 -4.04 -17.61
C CYS A 488 -18.24 -3.34 -18.62
N VAL A 489 -18.30 -3.76 -19.88
CA VAL A 489 -17.51 -3.17 -20.97
C VAL A 489 -18.16 -1.89 -21.47
N VAL A 490 -19.49 -1.82 -21.40
CA VAL A 490 -20.27 -0.68 -21.90
C VAL A 490 -20.60 0.25 -20.75
N GLY A 491 -20.03 1.46 -20.72
CA GLY A 491 -20.42 2.48 -19.74
C GLY A 491 -21.95 2.70 -19.75
N LYS A 492 -22.64 2.31 -18.67
CA LYS A 492 -24.11 2.18 -18.59
C LYS A 492 -24.93 3.44 -18.92
N ARG A 493 -24.30 4.61 -19.14
CA ARG A 493 -24.97 5.84 -19.56
C ARG A 493 -25.12 6.02 -21.08
N ARG A 494 -24.49 5.17 -21.92
CA ARG A 494 -24.63 5.22 -23.39
C ARG A 494 -25.97 4.65 -23.92
N ARG A 495 -26.82 4.08 -23.07
CA ARG A 495 -28.07 3.40 -23.49
C ARG A 495 -29.31 4.29 -23.66
N LYS A 496 -29.27 5.59 -23.35
CA LYS A 496 -30.50 6.43 -23.47
C LYS A 496 -30.64 7.26 -24.75
N ASN A 497 -29.58 7.51 -25.53
CA ASN A 497 -29.69 8.17 -26.83
C ASN A 497 -28.96 7.35 -27.90
N THR A 498 -29.72 6.46 -28.52
CA THR A 498 -29.32 5.65 -29.66
C THR A 498 -29.37 6.51 -30.92
N SER A 499 -28.22 6.86 -31.50
CA SER A 499 -28.01 6.97 -32.95
C SER A 499 -26.63 7.58 -33.25
N GLN A 500 -25.82 6.85 -34.02
CA GLN A 500 -24.60 7.31 -34.70
C GLN A 500 -23.43 7.75 -33.80
N MET A 501 -22.47 6.86 -33.57
CA MET A 501 -21.06 7.26 -33.38
C MET A 501 -20.14 6.17 -33.93
N SER A 502 -20.00 6.15 -35.25
CA SER A 502 -18.79 5.72 -35.93
C SER A 502 -17.90 6.93 -36.17
N VAL A 503 -16.60 6.70 -36.31
CA VAL A 503 -15.56 7.59 -36.85
C VAL A 503 -14.63 8.34 -35.85
N ASN A 504 -13.38 7.87 -35.87
CA ASN A 504 -12.09 8.57 -35.67
C ASN A 504 -11.61 8.97 -34.26
N LEU A 505 -11.22 7.99 -33.45
CA LEU A 505 -10.35 8.21 -32.27
C LEU A 505 -8.91 8.66 -32.65
N ARG A 506 -8.37 8.30 -33.82
CA ARG A 506 -6.94 8.49 -34.13
C ARG A 506 -6.56 9.87 -34.69
N ASN A 507 -7.37 10.43 -35.60
CA ASN A 507 -7.23 11.84 -36.02
C ASN A 507 -7.58 12.81 -34.88
N MET A 508 -8.35 12.33 -33.89
CA MET A 508 -8.64 12.99 -32.64
C MET A 508 -7.50 13.00 -31.63
N PHE A 509 -6.49 12.13 -31.72
CA PHE A 509 -5.37 12.12 -30.78
C PHE A 509 -4.21 12.99 -31.28
N SER A 510 -3.94 13.02 -32.59
CA SER A 510 -2.78 13.74 -33.16
C SER A 510 -2.95 15.27 -33.19
N GLY A 511 -4.15 15.79 -33.52
CA GLY A 511 -4.42 17.23 -33.47
C GLY A 511 -4.58 17.77 -32.05
N PHE A 512 -5.17 16.96 -31.17
CA PHE A 512 -5.43 17.28 -29.76
C PHE A 512 -4.17 17.20 -28.91
N GLN A 513 -3.25 16.26 -29.20
CA GLN A 513 -1.96 16.24 -28.55
C GLN A 513 -1.21 17.55 -28.75
N ASN A 514 -1.23 18.17 -29.94
CA ASN A 514 -0.52 19.43 -30.16
C ASN A 514 -1.16 20.63 -29.43
N LEU A 515 -2.49 20.72 -29.35
CA LEU A 515 -3.18 21.84 -28.68
C LEU A 515 -3.21 21.69 -27.14
N LEU A 516 -3.44 20.47 -26.66
CA LEU A 516 -3.33 20.11 -25.24
C LEU A 516 -1.86 20.25 -24.79
N PHE A 517 -0.90 19.87 -25.64
CA PHE A 517 0.53 20.13 -25.43
C PHE A 517 0.82 21.63 -25.36
N TYR A 518 0.28 22.47 -26.26
CA TYR A 518 0.52 23.92 -26.21
C TYR A 518 -0.13 24.63 -25.00
N MET A 519 -1.36 24.24 -24.62
CA MET A 519 -2.02 24.79 -23.43
C MET A 519 -1.38 24.30 -22.13
N ILE A 520 -0.99 23.03 -22.06
CA ILE A 520 -0.23 22.49 -20.93
C ILE A 520 1.19 23.05 -20.89
N TYR A 521 1.85 23.27 -22.01
CA TYR A 521 3.18 23.89 -22.13
C TYR A 521 3.13 25.35 -21.65
N SER A 522 2.10 26.11 -22.05
CA SER A 522 1.87 27.48 -21.57
C SER A 522 1.57 27.53 -20.06
N PHE A 523 0.89 26.50 -19.51
CA PHE A 523 0.63 26.36 -18.08
C PHE A 523 1.86 25.87 -17.29
N SER A 524 2.74 25.06 -17.90
CA SER A 524 3.98 24.55 -17.31
C SER A 524 5.13 25.56 -17.31
N ILE A 525 5.12 26.58 -18.17
CA ILE A 525 6.13 27.66 -18.18
C ILE A 525 6.06 28.51 -16.90
N GLY A 526 4.93 28.54 -16.19
CA GLY A 526 4.84 29.19 -14.88
C GLY A 526 5.50 28.42 -13.73
N PHE A 527 5.81 27.14 -13.92
CA PHE A 527 6.17 26.21 -12.84
C PHE A 527 7.50 25.46 -13.01
N ILE A 528 8.23 25.63 -14.12
CA ILE A 528 9.50 24.93 -14.34
C ILE A 528 10.60 25.93 -14.73
N ASP A 529 11.70 25.86 -13.97
CA ASP A 529 12.93 26.60 -14.19
C ASP A 529 13.50 26.37 -15.60
N LYS A 530 14.12 27.41 -16.17
CA LYS A 530 14.29 27.66 -17.61
C LYS A 530 15.19 26.69 -18.41
N ASN A 531 15.67 25.58 -17.86
CA ASN A 531 16.77 24.82 -18.47
C ASN A 531 16.56 23.30 -18.44
N ASN A 532 15.77 22.71 -19.35
CA ASN A 532 15.95 21.30 -19.73
C ASN A 532 15.25 20.92 -21.05
N ASP A 533 15.95 21.14 -22.16
CA ASP A 533 15.58 20.71 -23.53
C ASP A 533 15.62 19.17 -23.76
N LEU A 534 16.05 18.39 -22.76
CA LEU A 534 16.19 16.92 -22.86
C LEU A 534 14.86 16.14 -22.73
N LEU A 535 13.77 16.79 -22.30
CA LEU A 535 12.44 16.16 -22.16
C LEU A 535 11.73 15.92 -23.51
N TYR A 536 12.12 16.63 -24.58
CA TYR A 536 11.46 16.57 -25.88
C TYR A 536 11.56 15.20 -26.59
N LYS A 537 12.60 14.40 -26.32
CA LYS A 537 12.77 13.07 -26.94
C LYS A 537 12.04 11.95 -26.19
N ASN A 538 11.97 12.01 -24.85
CA ASN A 538 11.38 10.93 -24.06
C ASN A 538 9.84 10.99 -23.96
N ILE A 539 9.21 12.14 -24.21
CA ILE A 539 7.74 12.31 -24.09
C ILE A 539 6.99 11.70 -25.29
N LYS A 540 7.58 11.69 -26.49
CA LYS A 540 6.96 11.07 -27.68
C LYS A 540 6.73 9.56 -27.50
N ASP A 541 7.67 8.88 -26.84
CA ASP A 541 7.58 7.42 -26.60
C ASP A 541 6.57 7.06 -25.50
N VAL A 542 6.42 7.90 -24.46
CA VAL A 542 5.46 7.66 -23.36
C VAL A 542 4.01 7.99 -23.77
N SER A 543 3.82 8.96 -24.67
CA SER A 543 2.49 9.39 -25.15
C SER A 543 1.79 8.42 -26.11
N ALA A 544 2.48 7.37 -26.56
CA ALA A 544 1.96 6.35 -27.48
C ALA A 544 1.40 5.10 -26.78
N LEU A 545 1.56 4.97 -25.45
CA LEU A 545 1.11 3.81 -24.68
C LEU A 545 -0.25 4.03 -24.02
N GLY A 546 -1.13 3.01 -24.08
CA GLY A 546 -2.44 3.01 -23.42
C GLY A 546 -2.33 3.11 -21.89
N VAL A 547 -3.38 3.64 -21.25
CA VAL A 547 -3.44 3.81 -19.78
C VAL A 547 -3.21 2.49 -19.05
N ALA A 548 -3.75 1.39 -19.58
CA ALA A 548 -3.58 0.05 -19.03
C ALA A 548 -2.10 -0.42 -19.05
N THR A 549 -1.37 -0.14 -20.14
CA THR A 549 0.05 -0.50 -20.23
C THR A 549 0.95 0.40 -19.38
N GLN A 550 0.64 1.69 -19.26
CA GLN A 550 1.33 2.57 -18.30
C GLN A 550 1.17 2.06 -16.86
N PHE A 551 -0.05 1.61 -16.52
CA PHE A 551 -0.33 1.02 -15.22
C PHE A 551 0.42 -0.30 -15.01
N LYS A 552 0.39 -1.21 -15.98
CA LYS A 552 1.17 -2.46 -15.95
C LYS A 552 2.65 -2.18 -15.67
N ASN A 553 3.26 -1.24 -16.39
CA ASN A 553 4.67 -0.89 -16.19
C ASN A 553 4.94 -0.29 -14.80
N SER A 554 3.99 0.48 -14.26
CA SER A 554 4.08 1.04 -12.91
C SER A 554 4.04 -0.06 -11.83
N LEU A 555 3.18 -1.07 -12.01
CA LEU A 555 3.12 -2.23 -11.11
C LEU A 555 4.35 -3.12 -11.19
N LEU A 556 4.93 -3.28 -12.38
CA LEU A 556 6.20 -4.02 -12.54
C LEU A 556 7.32 -3.36 -11.75
N ARG A 557 7.49 -2.04 -11.88
CA ARG A 557 8.46 -1.26 -11.08
C ARG A 557 8.22 -1.40 -9.58
N LEU A 558 6.96 -1.33 -9.13
CA LEU A 558 6.63 -1.55 -7.72
C LEU A 558 7.04 -2.96 -7.27
N THR A 559 6.73 -3.99 -8.06
CA THR A 559 7.07 -5.38 -7.73
C THR A 559 8.59 -5.57 -7.63
N GLU A 560 9.37 -4.93 -8.50
CA GLU A 560 10.84 -4.93 -8.44
C GLU A 560 11.35 -4.29 -7.14
N ILE A 561 10.81 -3.13 -6.75
CA ILE A 561 11.16 -2.46 -5.48
C ILE A 561 10.87 -3.35 -4.28
N LEU A 562 9.70 -4.01 -4.27
CA LEU A 562 9.28 -4.87 -3.15
C LEU A 562 10.11 -6.15 -3.08
N THR A 563 10.48 -6.73 -4.22
CA THR A 563 11.30 -7.97 -4.25
C THR A 563 12.72 -7.75 -3.74
N ALA A 564 13.22 -6.51 -3.80
CA ALA A 564 14.53 -6.13 -3.28
C ALA A 564 14.57 -5.88 -1.76
N LYS A 565 13.42 -5.95 -1.07
CA LYS A 565 13.27 -5.63 0.35
C LYS A 565 12.69 -6.84 1.11
N GLU A 566 12.97 -6.92 2.41
CA GLU A 566 12.39 -7.94 3.29
C GLU A 566 10.94 -7.60 3.65
N ALA A 567 10.05 -8.59 3.57
CA ALA A 567 8.60 -8.37 3.60
C ALA A 567 7.96 -8.70 4.95
N TRP A 568 7.16 -7.78 5.45
CA TRP A 568 6.30 -7.93 6.63
C TRP A 568 4.84 -7.68 6.24
N TYR A 569 3.89 -8.35 6.91
CA TYR A 569 2.51 -8.39 6.45
C TYR A 569 1.49 -8.04 7.54
N VAL A 570 0.57 -7.13 7.19
CA VAL A 570 -0.63 -6.83 7.96
C VAL A 570 -1.86 -7.14 7.10
N ARG A 571 -2.72 -8.06 7.59
CA ARG A 571 -3.96 -8.47 6.93
C ARG A 571 -5.15 -7.87 7.67
N CYS A 572 -5.77 -6.89 7.06
CA CYS A 572 -6.93 -6.19 7.60
C CYS A 572 -8.23 -6.88 7.16
N LEU A 573 -9.13 -7.12 8.12
CA LEU A 573 -10.44 -7.75 7.93
C LEU A 573 -11.56 -6.80 8.31
N LYS A 574 -12.63 -6.78 7.52
CA LYS A 574 -13.89 -6.14 7.91
C LYS A 574 -14.67 -7.06 8.85
N SER A 575 -15.18 -6.53 9.95
CA SER A 575 -16.08 -7.27 10.84
C SER A 575 -17.51 -7.37 10.28
N ASN A 576 -17.98 -6.35 9.58
CA ASN A 576 -19.29 -6.30 8.91
C ASN A 576 -19.34 -5.22 7.80
N ASP A 577 -20.35 -5.29 6.94
CA ASP A 577 -20.57 -4.33 5.85
C ASP A 577 -21.30 -3.05 6.28
N ASN A 578 -22.06 -3.11 7.37
CA ASN A 578 -22.86 -1.98 7.87
C ASN A 578 -22.05 -0.97 8.70
N LYS A 579 -20.73 -1.18 8.86
CA LYS A 579 -19.83 -0.35 9.69
C LYS A 579 -20.31 -0.20 11.14
N GLN A 580 -20.96 -1.23 11.68
CA GLN A 580 -21.49 -1.23 13.03
C GLN A 580 -20.45 -1.75 14.03
N PRO A 581 -20.22 -1.05 15.16
CA PRO A 581 -19.31 -1.55 16.19
C PRO A 581 -19.88 -2.80 16.88
N GLY A 582 -19.00 -3.72 17.29
CA GLY A 582 -19.36 -4.94 18.03
C GLY A 582 -20.09 -6.03 17.21
N LYS A 583 -20.40 -5.78 15.93
CA LYS A 583 -21.03 -6.77 15.04
C LYS A 583 -20.00 -7.56 14.25
N PHE A 584 -20.06 -8.88 14.35
CA PHE A 584 -19.20 -9.82 13.62
C PHE A 584 -20.04 -10.67 12.65
N ASP A 585 -19.87 -10.44 11.34
CA ASP A 585 -20.50 -11.23 10.30
C ASP A 585 -19.58 -12.39 9.88
N GLU A 586 -19.95 -13.58 10.32
CA GLU A 586 -19.16 -14.78 10.10
C GLU A 586 -19.08 -15.19 8.62
N VAL A 587 -20.11 -14.91 7.82
CA VAL A 587 -20.12 -15.24 6.38
C VAL A 587 -19.14 -14.34 5.64
N LEU A 588 -19.19 -13.03 5.95
CA LEU A 588 -18.26 -12.06 5.38
C LEU A 588 -16.82 -12.37 5.79
N VAL A 589 -16.55 -12.58 7.08
CA VAL A 589 -15.18 -12.87 7.56
C VAL A 589 -14.67 -14.19 7.00
N ARG A 590 -15.50 -15.23 6.90
CA ARG A 590 -15.14 -16.50 6.24
C ARG A 590 -14.68 -16.29 4.81
N HIS A 591 -15.43 -15.51 4.04
CA HIS A 591 -15.04 -15.16 2.66
C HIS A 591 -13.67 -14.46 2.63
N GLN A 592 -13.43 -13.52 3.55
CA GLN A 592 -12.15 -12.81 3.67
C GLN A 592 -10.96 -13.69 4.07
N VAL A 593 -11.16 -14.60 5.02
CA VAL A 593 -10.15 -15.58 5.44
C VAL A 593 -9.72 -16.44 4.27
N LYS A 594 -10.68 -16.90 3.46
CA LYS A 594 -10.43 -17.75 2.30
C LYS A 594 -9.63 -17.04 1.22
N TYR A 595 -10.03 -15.83 0.79
CA TYR A 595 -9.30 -15.18 -0.29
C TYR A 595 -7.97 -14.56 0.12
N LEU A 596 -7.83 -14.08 1.36
CA LEU A 596 -6.52 -13.62 1.83
C LEU A 596 -5.52 -14.78 1.98
N GLY A 597 -5.98 -16.02 1.90
CA GLY A 597 -5.18 -17.23 2.01
C GLY A 597 -4.63 -17.42 3.43
N LEU A 598 -5.39 -17.00 4.45
CA LEU A 598 -4.90 -17.02 5.83
C LEU A 598 -4.73 -18.46 6.34
N MET A 599 -5.58 -19.39 5.90
CA MET A 599 -5.49 -20.81 6.25
C MET A 599 -4.27 -21.47 5.60
N GLU A 600 -4.01 -21.17 4.33
CA GLU A 600 -2.83 -21.64 3.61
C GLU A 600 -1.55 -21.09 4.24
N HIS A 601 -1.55 -19.81 4.60
CA HIS A 601 -0.43 -19.19 5.31
C HIS A 601 -0.19 -19.85 6.67
N LEU A 602 -1.26 -20.12 7.43
CA LEU A 602 -1.16 -20.83 8.71
C LEU A 602 -0.54 -22.22 8.53
N ARG A 603 -0.98 -22.98 7.53
CA ARG A 603 -0.43 -24.32 7.23
C ARG A 603 1.06 -24.26 6.91
N VAL A 604 1.49 -23.31 6.08
CA VAL A 604 2.90 -23.17 5.72
C VAL A 604 3.74 -22.73 6.90
N ARG A 605 3.30 -21.75 7.69
CA ARG A 605 4.04 -21.31 8.89
C ARG A 605 4.13 -22.36 9.97
N ARG A 606 3.15 -23.26 10.10
CA ARG A 606 3.17 -24.35 11.08
C ARG A 606 3.99 -25.56 10.61
N ALA A 607 3.93 -25.90 9.32
CA ALA A 607 4.78 -26.93 8.74
C ALA A 607 6.24 -26.47 8.70
N GLY A 608 6.47 -25.16 8.60
CA GLY A 608 7.78 -24.53 8.62
C GLY A 608 8.40 -24.42 10.01
N PHE A 609 9.64 -23.94 10.00
CA PHE A 609 10.42 -23.59 11.16
C PHE A 609 10.35 -22.08 11.38
N ALA A 610 9.94 -21.66 12.57
CA ALA A 610 9.74 -20.25 12.92
C ALA A 610 11.01 -19.40 12.75
N TYR A 611 12.19 -19.98 12.94
CA TYR A 611 13.46 -19.27 12.80
C TYR A 611 14.49 -20.10 12.04
N ARG A 612 15.30 -19.40 11.24
CA ARG A 612 16.40 -20.01 10.48
C ARG A 612 17.57 -19.05 10.34
N ARG A 613 18.78 -19.56 10.52
CA ARG A 613 20.00 -18.77 10.36
C ARG A 613 21.18 -19.62 9.93
N ARG A 614 22.09 -19.02 9.16
CA ARG A 614 23.37 -19.66 8.82
C ARG A 614 24.17 -20.00 10.07
N TYR A 615 24.84 -21.14 10.04
CA TYR A 615 25.59 -21.62 11.20
C TYR A 615 26.66 -20.62 11.67
N GLU A 616 27.34 -19.92 10.76
CA GLU A 616 28.39 -18.96 11.13
C GLU A 616 27.82 -17.78 11.91
N VAL A 617 26.67 -17.26 11.47
CA VAL A 617 26.01 -16.11 12.09
C VAL A 617 25.44 -16.50 13.45
N PHE A 618 24.76 -17.66 13.51
CA PHE A 618 24.19 -18.18 14.74
C PHE A 618 25.27 -18.45 15.79
N LEU A 619 26.33 -19.16 15.41
CA LEU A 619 27.43 -19.46 16.32
C LEU A 619 28.17 -18.20 16.76
N LYS A 620 28.45 -17.26 15.86
CA LYS A 620 29.13 -16.01 16.21
C LYS A 620 28.37 -15.21 17.28
N ARG A 621 27.03 -15.22 17.21
CA ARG A 621 26.16 -14.56 18.17
C ARG A 621 26.11 -15.31 19.50
N TYR A 622 25.78 -16.60 19.48
CA TYR A 622 25.43 -17.35 20.69
C TYR A 622 26.56 -18.20 21.30
N LYS A 623 27.76 -18.22 20.71
CA LYS A 623 28.91 -19.02 21.23
C LYS A 623 29.27 -18.73 22.68
N ALA A 624 28.90 -17.57 23.23
CA ALA A 624 29.17 -17.20 24.62
C ALA A 624 28.34 -18.00 25.63
N LEU A 625 27.25 -18.63 25.18
CA LEU A 625 26.34 -19.39 26.05
C LEU A 625 26.86 -20.78 26.40
N CYS A 626 27.81 -21.32 25.63
CA CYS A 626 28.38 -22.63 25.87
C CYS A 626 29.90 -22.51 26.12
N PRO A 627 30.42 -23.07 27.23
CA PRO A 627 31.85 -23.05 27.53
C PRO A 627 32.71 -23.71 26.45
N ALA A 628 32.16 -24.69 25.71
CA ALA A 628 32.89 -25.41 24.67
C ALA A 628 33.03 -24.61 23.36
N THR A 629 32.14 -23.65 23.11
CA THR A 629 32.17 -22.79 21.92
C THR A 629 32.86 -21.45 22.16
N TRP A 630 33.05 -21.08 23.43
CA TRP A 630 33.72 -19.85 23.85
C TRP A 630 35.23 -20.05 24.11
N PRO A 631 36.10 -19.07 23.83
CA PRO A 631 35.90 -17.80 23.11
C PRO A 631 36.00 -17.93 21.59
N HIS A 632 36.66 -18.98 21.11
CA HIS A 632 36.88 -19.26 19.70
C HIS A 632 36.56 -20.72 19.38
N TRP A 633 35.67 -20.93 18.42
CA TRP A 633 35.43 -22.24 17.83
C TRP A 633 36.39 -22.45 16.65
N LYS A 634 37.11 -23.58 16.64
CA LYS A 634 38.08 -23.93 15.59
C LYS A 634 37.58 -25.00 14.61
N GLY A 635 36.41 -25.58 14.87
CA GLY A 635 35.80 -26.61 14.02
C GLY A 635 34.86 -26.05 12.96
N VAL A 636 34.13 -26.93 12.29
CA VAL A 636 33.08 -26.56 11.33
C VAL A 636 31.94 -25.85 12.10
N PRO A 637 31.34 -24.77 11.56
CA PRO A 637 30.26 -24.06 12.23
C PRO A 637 29.06 -24.94 12.61
N SER A 638 28.70 -25.94 11.79
CA SER A 638 27.62 -26.90 12.08
C SER A 638 27.80 -27.59 13.42
N ASP A 639 28.99 -28.13 13.65
CA ASP A 639 29.32 -28.92 14.85
C ASP A 639 29.37 -28.02 16.09
N GLY A 640 29.78 -26.76 15.90
CA GLY A 640 29.77 -25.75 16.95
C GLY A 640 28.35 -25.40 17.37
N VAL A 641 27.44 -25.24 16.40
CA VAL A 641 26.02 -25.00 16.67
C VAL A 641 25.37 -26.23 17.31
N GLU A 642 25.70 -27.44 16.86
CA GLU A 642 25.18 -28.67 17.45
C GLU A 642 25.54 -28.81 18.94
N LYS A 643 26.82 -28.59 19.29
CA LYS A 643 27.24 -28.59 20.70
C LYS A 643 26.57 -27.48 21.52
N LEU A 644 26.37 -26.31 20.90
CA LEU A 644 25.69 -25.19 21.55
C LEU A 644 24.23 -25.54 21.89
N VAL A 645 23.46 -26.06 20.93
CA VAL A 645 22.04 -26.39 21.17
C VAL A 645 21.85 -27.56 22.12
N GLN A 646 22.77 -28.54 22.10
CA GLN A 646 22.82 -29.62 23.09
C GLN A 646 23.07 -29.08 24.50
N HIS A 647 23.97 -28.11 24.65
CA HIS A 647 24.22 -27.46 25.94
C HIS A 647 23.03 -26.64 26.44
N LEU A 648 22.31 -25.98 25.52
CA LEU A 648 21.08 -25.24 25.81
C LEU A 648 19.87 -26.14 26.09
N GLY A 649 19.97 -27.45 25.86
CA GLY A 649 18.92 -28.42 26.16
C GLY A 649 17.77 -28.43 25.15
N TYR A 650 18.02 -28.02 23.90
CA TYR A 650 17.00 -28.08 22.85
C TYR A 650 16.57 -29.51 22.58
N GLN A 651 15.25 -29.74 22.49
CA GLN A 651 14.74 -31.06 22.17
C GLN A 651 14.82 -31.34 20.65
N PRO A 652 14.97 -32.61 20.21
CA PRO A 652 15.12 -32.96 18.79
C PRO A 652 13.94 -32.57 17.88
N ASP A 653 12.76 -32.31 18.46
CA ASP A 653 11.57 -31.83 17.76
C ASP A 653 11.52 -30.29 17.62
N GLU A 654 12.31 -29.58 18.43
CA GLU A 654 12.37 -28.12 18.44
C GLU A 654 13.33 -27.56 17.39
N TYR A 655 14.26 -28.36 16.88
CA TYR A 655 15.20 -27.91 15.85
C TYR A 655 15.52 -28.98 14.81
N LYS A 656 15.96 -28.52 13.64
CA LYS A 656 16.58 -29.35 12.60
C LYS A 656 17.86 -28.70 12.11
N MET A 657 18.85 -29.54 11.83
CA MET A 657 20.11 -29.15 11.21
C MET A 657 19.95 -29.30 9.69
N GLY A 658 20.01 -28.19 8.96
CA GLY A 658 20.09 -28.19 7.50
C GLY A 658 21.53 -28.36 7.01
N LYS A 659 21.76 -28.20 5.70
CA LYS A 659 23.11 -28.25 5.12
C LYS A 659 23.96 -27.04 5.53
N THR A 660 23.39 -25.84 5.54
CA THR A 660 24.12 -24.59 5.83
C THR A 660 23.50 -23.76 6.96
N LYS A 661 22.28 -24.10 7.39
CA LYS A 661 21.52 -23.34 8.38
C LYS A 661 20.97 -24.23 9.50
N ILE A 662 20.84 -23.65 10.69
CA ILE A 662 20.00 -24.19 11.76
C ILE A 662 18.57 -23.71 11.57
N PHE A 663 17.61 -24.60 11.83
CA PHE A 663 16.19 -24.34 11.77
C PHE A 663 15.57 -24.63 13.13
N ILE A 664 14.88 -23.64 13.71
CA ILE A 664 14.23 -23.75 15.01
C ILE A 664 12.72 -23.65 14.79
N ARG A 665 12.00 -24.67 15.27
CA ARG A 665 10.58 -24.87 15.01
C ARG A 665 9.72 -23.88 15.79
N TYR A 666 10.01 -23.70 17.06
CA TYR A 666 9.22 -22.84 17.95
C TYR A 666 9.99 -21.57 18.30
N ALA A 667 9.33 -20.41 18.16
CA ALA A 667 9.94 -19.13 18.49
C ALA A 667 10.35 -19.06 19.99
N ARG A 668 9.61 -19.72 20.88
CA ARG A 668 9.94 -19.84 22.33
C ARG A 668 11.37 -20.33 22.59
N THR A 669 11.85 -21.27 21.77
CA THR A 669 13.17 -21.90 21.94
C THR A 669 14.27 -20.90 21.58
N LEU A 670 14.04 -20.08 20.55
CA LEU A 670 14.93 -18.97 20.22
C LEU A 670 14.92 -17.90 21.31
N PHE A 671 13.75 -17.50 21.82
CA PHE A 671 13.66 -16.44 22.84
C PHE A 671 14.37 -16.82 24.13
N ALA A 672 14.19 -18.05 24.61
CA ALA A 672 14.94 -18.54 25.78
C ALA A 672 16.47 -18.45 25.60
N THR A 673 16.93 -18.49 24.35
CA THR A 673 18.36 -18.39 24.01
C THR A 673 18.84 -16.94 23.95
N GLU A 674 18.02 -16.02 23.45
CA GLU A 674 18.31 -14.58 23.51
C GLU A 674 18.31 -14.06 24.95
N ASP A 675 17.35 -14.48 25.78
CA ASP A 675 17.31 -14.10 27.20
C ASP A 675 18.58 -14.54 27.94
N ALA A 676 19.03 -15.78 27.70
CA ALA A 676 20.29 -16.28 28.23
C ALA A 676 21.49 -15.45 27.74
N PHE A 677 21.45 -14.99 26.49
CA PHE A 677 22.52 -14.20 25.88
C PHE A 677 22.61 -12.79 26.47
N GLU A 678 21.48 -12.13 26.69
CA GLU A 678 21.43 -10.85 27.40
C GLU A 678 22.02 -10.92 28.80
N ILE A 679 21.67 -11.95 29.57
CA ILE A 679 22.20 -12.12 30.92
C ILE A 679 23.71 -12.31 30.87
N SER A 680 24.20 -13.13 29.92
CA SER A 680 25.63 -13.38 29.72
C SER A 680 26.40 -12.10 29.38
N THR A 681 25.88 -11.27 28.47
CA THR A 681 26.52 -10.00 28.08
C THR A 681 26.53 -8.96 29.21
N LYS A 682 25.46 -8.88 30.02
CA LYS A 682 25.43 -8.04 31.25
C LYS A 682 26.50 -8.47 32.25
N ILE A 683 26.66 -9.78 32.48
CA ILE A 683 27.71 -10.32 33.36
C ILE A 683 29.11 -10.05 32.80
N GLU A 684 29.33 -10.27 31.52
CA GLU A 684 30.61 -10.01 30.86
C GLU A 684 31.00 -8.52 30.96
N THR A 685 30.03 -7.62 30.75
CA THR A 685 30.23 -6.17 30.84
C THR A 685 30.61 -5.77 32.27
N CYS A 686 29.90 -6.28 33.28
CA CYS A 686 30.23 -6.07 34.68
C CYS A 686 31.63 -6.60 35.03
N TRP A 687 31.98 -7.81 34.57
CA TRP A 687 33.28 -8.42 34.84
C TRP A 687 34.43 -7.65 34.18
N ARG A 688 34.28 -7.26 32.90
CA ARG A 688 35.25 -6.39 32.19
C ARG A 688 35.42 -5.06 32.93
N GLY A 689 34.33 -4.47 33.43
CA GLY A 689 34.37 -3.26 34.24
C GLY A 689 35.12 -3.44 35.57
N VAL A 690 34.95 -4.58 36.24
CA VAL A 690 35.71 -4.92 37.47
C VAL A 690 37.19 -5.14 37.18
N GLN A 691 37.54 -5.85 36.09
CA GLN A 691 38.94 -6.06 35.70
C GLN A 691 39.64 -4.74 35.34
N ALA A 692 38.97 -3.87 34.58
CA ALA A 692 39.49 -2.55 34.24
C ALA A 692 39.74 -1.68 35.48
N ARG A 693 38.85 -1.74 36.49
CA ARG A 693 39.05 -1.07 37.79
C ARG A 693 40.25 -1.63 38.55
N LYS A 694 40.39 -2.96 38.66
CA LYS A 694 41.55 -3.60 39.30
C LYS A 694 42.87 -3.22 38.63
N GLU A 695 42.89 -3.18 37.31
CA GLU A 695 44.08 -2.80 36.53
C GLU A 695 44.41 -1.32 36.71
N ARG A 696 43.40 -0.44 36.73
CA ARG A 696 43.57 0.98 37.07
C ARG A 696 44.17 1.15 38.47
N ASP A 697 43.66 0.42 39.47
CA ASP A 697 44.14 0.52 40.85
C ASP A 697 45.58 0.03 40.99
N ARG A 698 45.95 -1.06 40.30
CA ARG A 698 47.34 -1.54 40.22
C ARG A 698 48.27 -0.49 39.60
N ARG A 699 47.85 0.13 38.49
CA ARG A 699 48.63 1.20 37.84
C ARG A 699 48.74 2.44 38.73
N ALA A 700 47.67 2.83 39.41
CA ALA A 700 47.69 3.96 40.35
C ALA A 700 48.63 3.70 41.54
N TRP A 701 48.63 2.49 42.08
CA TRP A 701 49.56 2.08 43.12
C TRP A 701 51.02 2.08 42.63
N ALA A 702 51.28 1.53 41.44
CA ALA A 702 52.62 1.54 40.82
C ALA A 702 53.12 2.97 40.58
N VAL A 703 52.27 3.88 40.08
CA VAL A 703 52.61 5.30 39.91
C VAL A 703 52.95 5.96 41.25
N LYS A 704 52.23 5.63 42.33
CA LYS A 704 52.49 6.16 43.67
C LYS A 704 53.85 5.71 44.20
N ILE A 705 54.19 4.43 44.02
CA ILE A 705 55.50 3.86 44.39
C ILE A 705 56.63 4.48 43.55
N ILE A 706 56.45 4.59 42.23
CA ILE A 706 57.44 5.21 41.32
C ILE A 706 57.69 6.67 41.72
N LYS A 707 56.63 7.45 42.01
CA LYS A 707 56.80 8.84 42.48
C LYS A 707 57.57 8.91 43.81
N GLN A 708 57.36 7.98 44.73
CA GLN A 708 58.13 7.94 45.98
C GLN A 708 59.60 7.59 45.74
N LEU A 709 59.89 6.65 44.83
CA LEU A 709 61.27 6.28 44.49
C LEU A 709 62.02 7.42 43.77
N VAL A 710 61.34 8.18 42.89
CA VAL A 710 61.92 9.32 42.17
C VAL A 710 62.17 10.54 43.09
N ILE A 711 61.48 10.65 44.23
CA ILE A 711 61.72 11.71 45.22
C ILE A 711 62.90 11.37 46.16
N ILE A 712 63.28 10.10 46.24
CA ILE A 712 64.36 9.59 47.10
C ILE A 712 65.71 9.48 46.36
N SER A 713 65.69 9.50 45.02
CA SER A 713 66.85 9.69 44.13
C SER A 713 67.11 11.17 43.87
#